data_AF-A0A8T2K2X8-F1
#
_entry.id   AF-A0A8T2K2X8-F1
#
_cell.length_a   1.000
_cell.length_b   1.000
_cell.length_c   1.000
_cell.angle_alpha   90.00
_cell.angle_beta   90.00
_cell.angle_gamma   90.00
#
_symmetry.space_group_name_H-M   'P 1'
#
loop_
_entity.id
_entity.type
_entity.pdbx_description
1 polymer ?
#
loop_
_entity_poly.entity_id
_entity_poly.type
_entity_poly.pdbx_seq_one_letter_code
_entity_poly.pdbx_strand_id
1 'polypeptide(L)'
;MLLLVAMYFHSNQLSAIIDLVCSTLGMKIVIKPSSLSRMKTIFTQEIFTEQVVTAHAVRVPVTSTLSANITGFLPIHCIYQLLRSRAFTKHKVSIKDWIYTQICETTTPLHQQLLPLIDVYINSIITPASKSSPEATNKPITEQEILKVFQGQPVENSRVKHYTITAQLLMLYYVLSYEEALLANSKSLAAMRRKPRSYSSALMDQIPIKYLIRQAQGLQQELGGLHSALLRLLATNYPHLCIVDDWICEEEITGTDALLRRMLLTSSAKTHSPKQLQEAYSLLQSNHTQVMQILEQLTLLSASDLIPYAEVLTSNMSQLLNVGVPRRILQTVSKLWMTLNTVMPRRLWVMTVNALQPSWKLVRKHNYKQNDLMIDPLIVLRCDARIQRCPPLMDITLHMLNGYLLASKAYLNSYLKETADQDMKTSPNNAAALAGQVETMEVTREELKNALLAAQDSAAVQILLEICLPSEEEKDQTSTGSEAPEGENSLLCNLREVQCLICCLLHQMFIADPNIAKLVHFQGYPCQLLPLTVAGIPSMHICLDFIPELIAQPELEKQIFAIQLLSHLCIQYALPKSLSVARLAINVMGTLLTVLTQAKRFTFFMPTLPCLVSFCQAFPPLYEEIMSLLIQVGQVCASNVATQTRDVDPIVTRLQQLKEKPKEICGTYKSSSLIVVSVKDAESLDPDVQICHRVESTIIDIINMSVTGI
;
A
#
# COMPACT_ATOMS: atom_id res chain seq x y z
N MET A 1 17.40 37.62 -31.23
CA MET A 1 16.86 37.93 -32.58
C MET A 1 17.65 37.22 -33.69
N LEU A 2 18.89 37.61 -34.03
CA LEU A 2 19.67 36.99 -35.12
C LEU A 2 19.84 35.46 -34.99
N LEU A 3 20.13 34.98 -33.78
CA LEU A 3 20.28 33.55 -33.47
C LEU A 3 18.97 32.77 -33.67
N LEU A 4 17.83 33.41 -33.40
CA LEU A 4 16.50 32.82 -33.56
C LEU A 4 16.08 32.77 -35.05
N VAL A 5 16.40 33.82 -35.80
CA VAL A 5 16.23 33.87 -37.27
C VAL A 5 17.09 32.79 -37.94
N ALA A 6 18.37 32.66 -37.54
CA ALA A 6 19.26 31.59 -38.00
C ALA A 6 18.65 30.21 -37.75
N MET A 7 18.09 30.01 -36.56
CA MET A 7 17.48 28.74 -36.16
C MET A 7 16.21 28.40 -36.91
N TYR A 8 15.30 29.36 -37.14
CA TYR A 8 14.11 29.11 -37.94
C TYR A 8 14.42 28.84 -39.41
N PHE A 9 15.51 29.44 -39.92
CA PHE A 9 16.06 29.10 -41.23
C PHE A 9 16.59 27.66 -41.26
N HIS A 10 17.35 27.23 -40.25
CA HIS A 10 17.81 25.83 -40.13
C HIS A 10 16.67 24.83 -39.95
N SER A 11 15.57 25.21 -39.27
CA SER A 11 14.44 24.33 -39.00
C SER A 11 13.29 24.42 -40.03
N ASN A 12 13.47 25.11 -41.15
CA ASN A 12 12.48 25.28 -42.22
C ASN A 12 11.13 25.90 -41.78
N GLN A 13 11.11 26.66 -40.67
CA GLN A 13 9.88 27.27 -40.13
C GLN A 13 9.76 28.72 -40.63
N LEU A 14 9.46 28.88 -41.93
CA LEU A 14 9.41 30.20 -42.56
C LEU A 14 8.27 31.09 -42.02
N SER A 15 7.17 30.49 -41.54
CA SER A 15 6.07 31.22 -40.89
C SER A 15 6.49 31.90 -39.58
N ALA A 16 7.27 31.22 -38.74
CA ALA A 16 7.77 31.78 -37.48
C ALA A 16 8.72 32.97 -37.71
N ILE A 17 9.42 33.00 -38.85
CA ILE A 17 10.24 34.14 -39.27
C ILE A 17 9.35 35.31 -39.66
N ILE A 18 8.27 35.07 -40.40
CA ILE A 18 7.29 36.10 -40.77
C ILE A 18 6.64 36.66 -39.50
N ASP A 19 6.24 35.82 -38.56
CA ASP A 19 5.63 36.23 -37.28
C ASP A 19 6.61 37.02 -36.41
N LEU A 20 7.88 36.60 -36.35
CA LEU A 20 8.96 37.32 -35.65
C LEU A 20 9.21 38.70 -36.26
N VAL A 21 9.29 38.79 -37.59
CA VAL A 21 9.50 40.03 -38.33
C VAL A 21 8.27 40.95 -38.19
N CYS A 22 7.06 40.40 -38.24
CA CYS A 22 5.82 41.16 -38.05
C CYS A 22 5.65 41.64 -36.60
N SER A 23 6.03 40.83 -35.61
CA SER A 23 5.98 41.18 -34.18
C SER A 23 7.00 42.24 -33.81
N THR A 24 8.21 42.20 -34.40
CA THR A 24 9.27 43.18 -34.16
C THR A 24 9.03 44.51 -34.87
N LEU A 25 8.44 44.48 -36.06
CA LEU A 25 8.10 45.68 -36.83
C LEU A 25 6.75 46.29 -36.43
N GLY A 26 5.91 45.57 -35.67
CA GLY A 26 4.54 45.99 -35.35
C GLY A 26 3.60 46.06 -36.56
N MET A 27 3.97 45.44 -37.68
CA MET A 27 3.25 45.51 -38.96
C MET A 27 3.05 44.10 -39.53
N LYS A 28 1.84 43.78 -39.98
CA LYS A 28 1.56 42.52 -40.70
C LYS A 28 2.02 42.66 -42.16
N ILE A 29 3.19 42.11 -42.48
CA ILE A 29 3.77 42.12 -43.83
C ILE A 29 3.76 40.70 -44.39
N VAL A 30 3.18 40.51 -45.58
CA VAL A 30 3.19 39.21 -46.28
C VAL A 30 4.47 39.09 -47.10
N ILE A 31 5.43 38.29 -46.62
CA ILE A 31 6.70 38.04 -47.30
C ILE A 31 6.54 36.86 -48.27
N LYS A 32 6.97 37.00 -49.53
CA LYS A 32 6.93 35.91 -50.52
C LYS A 32 7.86 34.75 -50.11
N PRO A 33 7.38 33.49 -50.11
CA PRO A 33 8.14 32.33 -49.64
C PRO A 33 9.38 32.00 -50.52
N SER A 34 9.37 32.38 -51.80
CA SER A 34 10.49 32.17 -52.73
C SER A 34 11.68 33.11 -52.48
N SER A 35 11.47 34.32 -51.96
CA SER A 35 12.55 35.22 -51.56
C SER A 35 13.19 34.79 -50.23
N LEU A 36 12.36 34.24 -49.34
CA LEU A 36 12.75 33.76 -48.02
C LEU A 36 13.63 32.49 -48.11
N SER A 37 13.38 31.62 -49.11
CA SER A 37 14.19 30.42 -49.35
C SER A 37 15.60 30.73 -49.87
N ARG A 38 15.79 31.79 -50.66
CA ARG A 38 17.13 32.20 -51.14
C ARG A 38 17.95 32.85 -50.03
N MET A 39 17.31 33.67 -49.18
CA MET A 39 17.93 34.23 -47.99
C MET A 39 18.31 33.16 -46.97
N LYS A 40 17.46 32.12 -46.81
CA LYS A 40 17.77 30.93 -46.00
C LYS A 40 19.08 30.27 -46.44
N THR A 41 19.27 30.00 -47.73
CA THR A 41 20.48 29.32 -48.22
C THR A 41 21.74 30.11 -47.87
N ILE A 42 21.73 31.43 -48.09
CA ILE A 42 22.85 32.32 -47.75
C ILE A 42 23.10 32.33 -46.24
N PHE A 43 22.05 32.47 -45.43
CA PHE A 43 22.19 32.60 -43.97
C PHE A 43 22.63 31.29 -43.29
N THR A 44 22.11 30.16 -43.75
CA THR A 44 22.38 28.81 -43.23
C THR A 44 23.75 28.28 -43.66
N GLN A 45 24.20 28.58 -44.88
CA GLN A 45 25.44 28.01 -45.44
C GLN A 45 26.66 28.94 -45.34
N GLU A 46 26.48 30.27 -45.42
CA GLU A 46 27.61 31.22 -45.51
C GLU A 46 27.84 32.04 -44.22
N ILE A 47 26.79 32.38 -43.47
CA ILE A 47 26.88 33.38 -42.38
C ILE A 47 26.80 32.73 -41.00
N PHE A 48 25.83 31.85 -40.77
CA PHE A 48 25.57 31.21 -39.48
C PHE A 48 25.38 29.70 -39.66
N THR A 49 26.49 28.98 -39.77
CA THR A 49 26.49 27.50 -39.81
C THR A 49 25.95 26.90 -38.51
N GLU A 50 25.37 25.69 -38.57
CA GLU A 50 24.82 25.00 -37.38
C GLU A 50 25.81 24.92 -36.21
N GLN A 51 27.12 24.77 -36.50
CA GLN A 51 28.19 24.73 -35.50
C GLN A 51 28.39 26.06 -34.78
N VAL A 52 28.33 27.19 -35.50
CA VAL A 52 28.49 28.51 -34.89
C VAL A 52 27.26 28.87 -34.07
N VAL A 53 26.07 28.53 -34.58
CA VAL A 53 24.79 28.80 -33.89
C VAL A 53 24.69 27.99 -32.59
N THR A 54 25.06 26.72 -32.60
CA THR A 54 25.08 25.87 -31.38
C THR A 54 26.10 26.35 -30.34
N ALA A 55 27.30 26.74 -30.76
CA ALA A 55 28.34 27.26 -29.86
C ALA A 55 28.00 28.63 -29.27
N HIS A 56 27.22 29.44 -29.99
CA HIS A 56 26.78 30.74 -29.50
C HIS A 56 25.54 30.63 -28.60
N ALA A 57 24.66 29.64 -28.84
CA ALA A 57 23.47 29.41 -28.04
C ALA A 57 23.76 29.12 -26.55
N VAL A 58 24.84 28.38 -26.25
CA VAL A 58 25.25 28.08 -24.86
C VAL A 58 25.79 29.32 -24.12
N ARG A 59 26.31 30.31 -24.85
CA ARG A 59 26.81 31.56 -24.28
C ARG A 59 25.72 32.60 -24.04
N VAL A 60 24.49 32.34 -24.46
CA VAL A 60 23.36 33.24 -24.21
C VAL A 60 23.02 33.18 -22.71
N PRO A 61 22.98 34.32 -22.01
CA PRO A 61 22.62 34.33 -20.59
C PRO A 61 21.19 33.79 -20.41
N VAL A 62 20.96 33.14 -19.26
CA VAL A 62 19.62 32.71 -18.86
C VAL A 62 18.72 33.92 -18.63
N THR A 63 17.42 33.72 -18.85
CA THR A 63 16.42 34.75 -18.53
C THR A 63 16.15 34.70 -17.03
N SER A 64 16.52 35.77 -16.32
CA SER A 64 16.20 35.94 -14.91
C SER A 64 14.69 36.13 -14.70
N THR A 65 14.15 35.53 -13.63
CA THR A 65 12.72 35.63 -13.23
C THR A 65 11.77 35.32 -14.38
N LEU A 66 12.02 34.20 -15.06
CA LEU A 66 11.20 33.79 -16.20
C LEU A 66 9.77 33.51 -15.74
N SER A 67 8.80 34.22 -16.33
CA SER A 67 7.37 34.00 -16.15
C SER A 67 6.63 34.03 -17.49
N ALA A 68 5.40 33.50 -17.52
CA ALA A 68 4.53 33.55 -18.70
C ALA A 68 4.14 34.98 -19.14
N ASN A 69 4.36 35.98 -18.28
CA ASN A 69 4.04 37.38 -18.55
C ASN A 69 5.12 38.08 -19.40
N ILE A 70 6.30 37.48 -19.55
CA ILE A 70 7.38 38.06 -20.37
C ILE A 70 7.04 37.82 -21.83
N THR A 71 6.70 38.89 -22.54
CA THR A 71 6.40 38.85 -23.97
C THR A 71 7.68 38.94 -24.81
N GLY A 72 7.69 38.26 -25.95
CA GLY A 72 8.81 38.25 -26.89
C GLY A 72 9.48 36.88 -27.00
N PHE A 73 10.47 36.79 -27.89
CA PHE A 73 11.16 35.53 -28.16
C PHE A 73 12.36 35.36 -27.24
N LEU A 74 12.18 34.55 -26.20
CA LEU A 74 13.18 34.28 -25.19
C LEU A 74 14.21 33.22 -25.64
N PRO A 75 15.42 33.20 -25.03
CA PRO A 75 16.42 32.17 -25.24
C PRO A 75 15.88 30.73 -25.12
N ILE A 76 14.86 30.49 -24.30
CA ILE A 76 14.21 29.18 -24.16
C ILE A 76 13.67 28.63 -25.48
N HIS A 77 13.06 29.47 -26.30
CA HIS A 77 12.54 29.04 -27.61
C HIS A 77 13.68 28.59 -28.53
N CYS A 78 14.82 29.29 -28.48
CA CYS A 78 16.03 28.92 -29.23
C CYS A 78 16.57 27.57 -28.76
N ILE A 79 16.74 27.40 -27.45
CA ILE A 79 17.32 26.19 -26.86
C ILE A 79 16.40 24.99 -27.09
N TYR A 80 15.09 25.15 -26.92
CA TYR A 80 14.10 24.12 -27.22
C TYR A 80 14.22 23.63 -28.67
N GLN A 81 14.27 24.56 -29.63
CA GLN A 81 14.35 24.21 -31.05
C GLN A 81 15.69 23.53 -31.41
N LEU A 82 16.80 23.99 -30.83
CA LEU A 82 18.12 23.39 -31.01
C LEU A 82 18.23 21.98 -30.42
N LEU A 83 17.60 21.75 -29.26
CA LEU A 83 17.51 20.41 -28.66
C LEU A 83 16.63 19.50 -29.51
N ARG A 84 15.50 20.01 -30.03
CA ARG A 84 14.60 19.26 -30.91
C ARG A 84 15.27 18.86 -32.23
N SER A 85 16.11 19.73 -32.81
CA SER A 85 16.87 19.42 -34.04
C SER A 85 18.12 18.56 -33.81
N ARG A 86 18.40 18.17 -32.55
CA ARG A 86 19.56 17.36 -32.12
C ARG A 86 20.91 18.03 -32.47
N ALA A 87 20.95 19.34 -32.66
CA ALA A 87 22.14 20.08 -33.08
C ALA A 87 23.27 20.04 -32.02
N PHE A 88 22.91 20.09 -30.73
CA PHE A 88 23.89 19.97 -29.63
C PHE A 88 24.59 18.62 -29.59
N THR A 89 23.89 17.54 -29.93
CA THR A 89 24.48 16.19 -29.97
C THR A 89 25.39 16.01 -31.19
N LYS A 90 24.99 16.54 -32.35
CA LYS A 90 25.83 16.53 -33.56
C LYS A 90 27.17 17.24 -33.37
N HIS A 91 27.17 18.38 -32.67
CA HIS A 91 28.35 19.21 -32.47
C HIS A 91 29.05 19.02 -31.10
N LYS A 92 28.63 18.03 -30.29
CA LYS A 92 29.21 17.71 -28.97
C LYS A 92 29.30 18.87 -27.99
N VAL A 93 28.25 19.67 -27.91
CA VAL A 93 28.15 20.79 -26.96
C VAL A 93 27.22 20.40 -25.81
N SER A 94 27.68 20.56 -24.56
CA SER A 94 26.88 20.28 -23.35
C SER A 94 26.05 21.49 -22.93
N ILE A 95 24.75 21.30 -22.70
CA ILE A 95 23.83 22.39 -22.30
C ILE A 95 23.30 22.29 -20.86
N LYS A 96 23.79 21.31 -20.10
CA LYS A 96 23.34 21.00 -18.72
C LYS A 96 23.30 22.25 -17.83
N ASP A 97 24.39 23.01 -17.78
CA ASP A 97 24.53 24.14 -16.85
C ASP A 97 23.56 25.27 -17.16
N TRP A 98 23.27 25.48 -18.45
CA TRP A 98 22.29 26.46 -18.91
C TRP A 98 20.87 26.06 -18.51
N ILE A 99 20.50 24.77 -18.66
CA ILE A 99 19.18 24.27 -18.26
C ILE A 99 19.00 24.35 -16.75
N TYR A 100 20.00 23.93 -15.98
CA TYR A 100 19.97 24.00 -14.51
C TYR A 100 19.81 25.45 -14.02
N THR A 101 20.61 26.37 -14.55
CA THR A 101 20.54 27.79 -14.17
C THR A 101 19.20 28.41 -14.60
N GLN A 102 18.69 28.05 -15.78
CA GLN A 102 17.38 28.54 -16.24
C GLN A 102 16.23 28.04 -15.38
N ILE A 103 16.23 26.77 -14.94
CA ILE A 103 15.21 26.21 -14.03
C ILE A 103 15.24 26.96 -12.69
N CYS A 104 16.44 27.21 -12.14
CA CYS A 104 16.63 27.92 -10.88
C CYS A 104 16.10 29.36 -10.89
N GLU A 105 16.09 30.03 -12.04
CA GLU A 105 15.63 31.41 -12.18
C GLU A 105 14.18 31.55 -12.68
N THR A 106 13.40 30.46 -12.67
CA THR A 106 11.97 30.50 -13.03
C THR A 106 11.09 30.95 -11.86
N THR A 107 10.05 31.73 -12.17
CA THR A 107 9.05 32.22 -11.22
C THR A 107 7.64 31.90 -11.73
N THR A 108 6.62 32.03 -10.88
CA THR A 108 5.23 31.95 -11.33
C THR A 108 4.80 33.23 -12.04
N PRO A 109 3.82 33.18 -12.98
CA PRO A 109 3.21 31.99 -13.60
C PRO A 109 4.15 31.24 -14.55
N LEU A 110 3.96 29.92 -14.68
CA LEU A 110 4.87 29.04 -15.41
C LEU A 110 4.85 29.28 -16.94
N HIS A 111 6.02 29.44 -17.54
CA HIS A 111 6.15 29.58 -18.99
C HIS A 111 5.83 28.25 -19.73
N GLN A 112 4.96 28.31 -20.75
CA GLN A 112 4.42 27.13 -21.46
C GLN A 112 5.48 26.21 -22.09
N GLN A 113 6.63 26.76 -22.49
CA GLN A 113 7.69 25.98 -23.12
C GLN A 113 8.65 25.25 -22.16
N LEU A 114 8.50 25.42 -20.84
CA LEU A 114 9.42 24.78 -19.88
C LEU A 114 9.27 23.26 -19.82
N LEU A 115 8.04 22.73 -19.80
CA LEU A 115 7.83 21.27 -19.75
C LEU A 115 8.34 20.59 -21.05
N PRO A 116 7.98 21.08 -22.25
CA PRO A 116 8.51 20.52 -23.50
C PRO A 116 10.04 20.63 -23.59
N LEU A 117 10.64 21.70 -23.05
CA LEU A 117 12.10 21.84 -23.00
C LEU A 117 12.74 20.74 -22.15
N ILE A 118 12.19 20.46 -20.97
CA ILE A 118 12.66 19.41 -20.07
C ILE A 118 12.52 18.04 -20.76
N ASP A 119 11.39 17.75 -21.40
CA ASP A 119 11.15 16.48 -22.08
C ASP A 119 12.14 16.23 -23.23
N VAL A 120 12.39 17.24 -24.06
CA VAL A 120 13.36 17.12 -25.17
C VAL A 120 14.79 17.02 -24.62
N TYR A 121 15.10 17.67 -23.51
CA TYR A 121 16.39 17.53 -22.83
C TYR A 121 16.60 16.10 -22.31
N ILE A 122 15.61 15.50 -21.64
CA ILE A 122 15.65 14.10 -21.17
C ILE A 122 15.85 13.14 -22.35
N ASN A 123 15.07 13.30 -23.42
CA ASN A 123 15.24 12.52 -24.65
C ASN A 123 16.61 12.73 -25.32
N SER A 124 17.27 13.87 -25.11
CA SER A 124 18.64 14.12 -25.56
C SER A 124 19.69 13.36 -24.76
N ILE A 125 19.41 12.99 -23.52
CA ILE A 125 20.31 12.18 -22.69
C ILE A 125 20.15 10.69 -23.02
N ILE A 126 18.90 10.26 -23.27
CA ILE A 126 18.53 8.84 -23.38
C ILE A 126 18.59 8.32 -24.81
N THR A 127 18.31 9.12 -25.84
CA THR A 127 18.34 8.66 -27.23
C THR A 127 19.66 9.07 -27.91
N PRO A 128 20.44 8.13 -28.49
CA PRO A 128 21.69 8.47 -29.17
C PRO A 128 21.40 9.12 -30.53
N ALA A 129 22.21 10.10 -30.94
CA ALA A 129 21.99 10.83 -32.19
C ALA A 129 22.30 10.02 -33.47
N SER A 130 23.11 8.95 -33.37
CA SER A 130 23.47 8.08 -34.49
C SER A 130 24.02 6.73 -34.00
N LYS A 131 23.84 5.66 -34.80
CA LYS A 131 24.44 4.34 -34.58
C LYS A 131 25.98 4.37 -34.54
N SER A 132 26.60 5.41 -35.09
CA SER A 132 28.06 5.60 -35.16
C SER A 132 28.68 6.31 -33.96
N SER A 133 27.89 6.99 -33.11
CA SER A 133 28.36 7.70 -31.91
C SER A 133 27.43 7.39 -30.72
N PRO A 134 27.65 6.25 -30.03
CA PRO A 134 26.75 5.77 -28.96
C PRO A 134 26.90 6.52 -27.64
N GLU A 135 27.52 7.71 -27.63
CA GLU A 135 27.78 8.49 -26.42
C GLU A 135 26.92 9.76 -26.43
N ALA A 136 26.02 9.88 -25.45
CA ALA A 136 25.24 11.09 -25.25
C ALA A 136 26.18 12.24 -24.80
N THR A 137 26.05 13.39 -25.44
CA THR A 137 26.88 14.58 -25.17
C THR A 137 26.39 15.35 -23.93
N ASN A 138 25.09 15.24 -23.63
CA ASN A 138 24.47 15.82 -22.45
C ASN A 138 24.50 14.84 -21.29
N LYS A 139 24.90 15.31 -20.12
CA LYS A 139 24.92 14.54 -18.87
C LYS A 139 23.68 14.85 -18.04
N PRO A 140 23.15 13.86 -17.28
CA PRO A 140 22.11 14.15 -16.29
C PRO A 140 22.59 15.17 -15.26
N ILE A 141 21.64 15.87 -14.65
CA ILE A 141 21.94 16.78 -13.53
C ILE A 141 22.47 15.94 -12.37
N THR A 142 23.48 16.45 -11.65
CA THR A 142 24.10 15.68 -10.57
C THR A 142 23.23 15.67 -9.32
N GLU A 143 23.31 14.60 -8.53
CA GLU A 143 22.54 14.47 -7.27
C GLU A 143 22.81 15.64 -6.31
N GLN A 144 24.04 16.14 -6.25
CA GLN A 144 24.41 17.27 -5.39
C GLN A 144 23.77 18.58 -5.85
N GLU A 145 23.61 18.81 -7.15
CA GLU A 145 22.90 19.98 -7.68
C GLU A 145 21.41 19.90 -7.40
N ILE A 146 20.82 18.70 -7.52
CA ILE A 146 19.42 18.46 -7.18
C ILE A 146 19.20 18.73 -5.68
N LEU A 147 20.04 18.19 -4.81
CA LEU A 147 19.96 18.40 -3.37
C LEU A 147 20.13 19.87 -2.98
N LYS A 148 20.98 20.65 -3.65
CA LYS A 148 21.12 22.09 -3.38
C LYS A 148 19.82 22.88 -3.60
N VAL A 149 18.94 22.42 -4.48
CA VAL A 149 17.64 23.07 -4.75
C VAL A 149 16.62 22.76 -3.63
N PHE A 150 16.71 21.59 -3.01
CA PHE A 150 15.79 21.14 -1.96
C PHE A 150 16.29 21.39 -0.54
N GLN A 151 17.60 21.29 -0.31
CA GLN A 151 18.26 21.59 0.96
C GLN A 151 18.60 23.08 1.00
N GLY A 152 17.67 23.89 1.52
CA GLY A 152 18.00 25.23 1.98
C GLY A 152 18.85 25.17 3.26
N GLN A 153 20.04 24.56 3.22
CA GLN A 153 20.90 24.49 4.40
C GLN A 153 21.43 25.88 4.78
N PRO A 154 21.40 26.24 6.09
CA PRO A 154 22.07 27.42 6.60
C PRO A 154 23.56 27.10 6.70
N VAL A 155 24.31 27.35 5.62
CA VAL A 155 25.77 27.44 5.72
C VAL A 155 26.13 28.92 5.79
N GLU A 156 26.75 29.29 6.90
CA GLU A 156 27.19 30.63 7.25
C GLU A 156 27.91 31.32 6.07
N ASN A 157 27.59 32.60 5.86
CA ASN A 157 28.36 33.58 5.07
C ASN A 157 28.33 33.51 3.54
N SER A 158 27.18 33.25 2.92
CA SER A 158 26.90 33.73 1.55
C SER A 158 25.41 34.04 1.40
N ARG A 159 25.06 35.17 0.78
CA ARG A 159 23.67 35.60 0.55
C ARG A 159 22.90 34.49 -0.19
N VAL A 160 22.18 33.63 0.54
CA VAL A 160 21.51 32.45 -0.02
C VAL A 160 20.29 32.92 -0.82
N LYS A 161 20.30 32.70 -2.13
CA LYS A 161 19.06 32.74 -2.93
C LYS A 161 18.21 31.56 -2.47
N HIS A 162 17.13 31.79 -1.74
CA HIS A 162 16.11 30.76 -1.56
C HIS A 162 15.60 30.37 -2.95
N TYR A 163 15.79 29.11 -3.36
CA TYR A 163 15.21 28.61 -4.59
C TYR A 163 13.68 28.62 -4.45
N THR A 164 13.00 29.09 -5.48
CA THR A 164 11.54 29.21 -5.51
C THR A 164 10.89 27.82 -5.54
N ILE A 165 9.65 27.73 -5.05
CA ILE A 165 8.84 26.50 -5.11
C ILE A 165 8.71 26.01 -6.56
N THR A 166 8.63 26.93 -7.53
CA THR A 166 8.61 26.60 -8.96
C THR A 166 9.86 25.87 -9.42
N ALA A 167 11.04 26.31 -8.99
CA ALA A 167 12.29 25.63 -9.30
C ALA A 167 12.33 24.22 -8.68
N GLN A 168 11.86 24.06 -7.44
CA GLN A 168 11.75 22.77 -6.77
C GLN A 168 10.79 21.81 -7.50
N LEU A 169 9.64 22.31 -7.95
CA LEU A 169 8.66 21.52 -8.72
C LEU A 169 9.17 21.12 -10.10
N LEU A 170 9.85 22.02 -10.81
CA LEU A 170 10.43 21.72 -12.11
C LEU A 170 11.59 20.72 -12.01
N MET A 171 12.41 20.83 -10.96
CA MET A 171 13.46 19.85 -10.69
C MET A 171 12.88 18.49 -10.33
N LEU A 172 11.80 18.44 -9.53
CA LEU A 172 11.09 17.19 -9.24
C LEU A 172 10.50 16.57 -10.51
N TYR A 173 9.86 17.38 -11.36
CA TYR A 173 9.33 16.93 -12.65
C TYR A 173 10.45 16.36 -13.54
N TYR A 174 11.60 17.03 -13.62
CA TYR A 174 12.76 16.50 -14.36
C TYR A 174 13.21 15.14 -13.83
N VAL A 175 13.32 14.98 -12.51
CA VAL A 175 13.75 13.72 -11.88
C VAL A 175 12.75 12.58 -12.20
N LEU A 176 11.46 12.82 -12.00
CA LEU A 176 10.41 11.81 -12.25
C LEU A 176 10.27 11.45 -13.73
N SER A 177 10.29 12.45 -14.62
CA SER A 177 10.27 12.22 -16.07
C SER A 177 11.53 11.50 -16.55
N TYR A 178 12.67 11.74 -15.91
CA TYR A 178 13.91 11.02 -16.22
C TYR A 178 13.82 9.55 -15.84
N GLU A 179 13.27 9.22 -14.67
CA GLU A 179 13.00 7.83 -14.25
C GLU A 179 12.02 7.13 -15.20
N GLU A 180 10.90 7.78 -15.56
CA GLU A 180 9.92 7.23 -16.52
C GLU A 180 10.59 6.97 -17.89
N ALA A 181 11.38 7.92 -18.39
CA ALA A 181 12.04 7.79 -19.67
C ALA A 181 13.16 6.74 -19.69
N LEU A 182 13.85 6.51 -18.55
CA LEU A 182 14.80 5.42 -18.40
C LEU A 182 14.09 4.06 -18.50
N LEU A 183 12.98 3.90 -17.79
CA LEU A 183 12.18 2.67 -17.81
C LEU A 183 11.54 2.42 -19.18
N ALA A 184 11.04 3.46 -19.86
CA ALA A 184 10.41 3.34 -21.17
C ALA A 184 11.37 2.96 -22.30
N ASN A 185 12.63 3.41 -22.21
CA ASN A 185 13.62 3.25 -23.27
C ASN A 185 14.68 2.15 -22.98
N SER A 186 14.44 1.28 -22.00
CA SER A 186 15.35 0.22 -21.53
C SER A 186 15.97 -0.60 -22.68
N LYS A 187 15.13 -1.04 -23.63
CA LYS A 187 15.54 -1.80 -24.83
C LYS A 187 16.53 -1.05 -25.73
N SER A 188 16.38 0.27 -25.87
CA SER A 188 17.29 1.11 -26.68
C SER A 188 18.60 1.44 -25.95
N LEU A 189 18.54 1.53 -24.62
CA LEU A 189 19.67 1.79 -23.73
C LEU A 189 20.62 0.59 -23.62
N ALA A 190 20.13 -0.63 -23.85
CA ALA A 190 20.96 -1.84 -23.92
C ALA A 190 22.03 -1.78 -25.02
N ALA A 191 21.77 -1.06 -26.12
CA ALA A 191 22.72 -0.87 -27.23
C ALA A 191 23.79 0.20 -26.94
N MET A 192 23.67 0.99 -25.86
CA MET A 192 24.67 2.01 -25.50
C MET A 192 25.83 1.43 -24.70
N ARG A 193 27.06 1.89 -25.02
CA ARG A 193 28.29 1.51 -24.30
C ARG A 193 28.36 2.10 -22.88
N ARG A 194 27.71 3.24 -22.63
CA ARG A 194 27.59 3.87 -21.30
C ARG A 194 26.13 4.05 -20.97
N LYS A 195 25.61 3.22 -20.07
CA LYS A 195 24.23 3.36 -19.58
C LYS A 195 24.14 4.62 -18.70
N PRO A 196 23.20 5.56 -18.96
CA PRO A 196 22.82 6.54 -17.96
C PRO A 196 22.40 5.80 -16.68
N ARG A 197 22.88 6.28 -15.52
CA ARG A 197 22.57 5.67 -14.23
C ARG A 197 21.26 6.24 -13.71
N SER A 198 20.39 5.37 -13.20
CA SER A 198 19.27 5.79 -12.37
C SER A 198 19.78 6.53 -11.13
N TYR A 199 18.97 7.44 -10.60
CA TYR A 199 19.31 8.16 -9.37
C TYR A 199 19.31 7.22 -8.18
N SER A 200 20.14 7.51 -7.18
CA SER A 200 20.19 6.69 -5.97
C SER A 200 18.89 6.79 -5.18
N SER A 201 18.46 5.68 -4.57
CA SER A 201 17.30 5.65 -3.69
C SER A 201 17.43 6.60 -2.48
N ALA A 202 18.67 6.89 -2.07
CA ALA A 202 18.99 7.86 -1.02
C ALA A 202 18.67 9.31 -1.40
N LEU A 203 18.78 9.67 -2.69
CA LEU A 203 18.35 10.99 -3.18
C LEU A 203 16.83 11.10 -3.11
N MET A 204 16.12 10.11 -3.64
CA MET A 204 14.66 10.12 -3.70
C MET A 204 14.00 10.10 -2.32
N ASP A 205 14.68 9.58 -1.30
CA ASP A 205 14.22 9.59 0.09
C ASP A 205 14.33 10.97 0.75
N GLN A 206 15.28 11.80 0.31
CA GLN A 206 15.47 13.15 0.86
C GLN A 206 14.53 14.19 0.26
N ILE A 207 13.99 13.94 -0.93
CA ILE A 207 13.11 14.88 -1.63
C ILE A 207 11.69 14.74 -1.08
N PRO A 208 11.07 15.81 -0.53
CA PRO A 208 9.72 15.75 0.01
C PRO A 208 8.68 15.85 -1.10
N ILE A 209 8.50 14.76 -1.87
CA ILE A 209 7.64 14.72 -3.07
C ILE A 209 6.19 15.13 -2.75
N LYS A 210 5.58 14.55 -1.71
CA LYS A 210 4.18 14.79 -1.35
C LYS A 210 3.93 16.24 -0.92
N TYR A 211 4.84 16.82 -0.13
CA TYR A 211 4.82 18.24 0.22
C TYR A 211 4.80 19.16 -1.02
N LEU A 212 5.68 18.91 -1.98
CA LEU A 212 5.78 19.71 -3.19
C LEU A 212 4.50 19.61 -4.04
N ILE A 213 3.95 18.40 -4.18
CA ILE A 213 2.67 18.17 -4.87
C ILE A 213 1.53 18.98 -4.23
N ARG A 214 1.46 18.98 -2.91
CA ARG A 214 0.46 19.74 -2.16
C ARG A 214 0.60 21.25 -2.36
N GLN A 215 1.84 21.77 -2.35
CA GLN A 215 2.08 23.17 -2.68
C GLN A 215 1.68 23.50 -4.12
N ALA A 216 1.92 22.59 -5.06
CA ALA A 216 1.48 22.75 -6.45
C ALA A 216 -0.05 22.74 -6.58
N GLN A 217 -0.75 21.92 -5.78
CA GLN A 217 -2.21 21.88 -5.73
C GLN A 217 -2.79 23.21 -5.22
N GLY A 218 -2.15 23.83 -4.22
CA GLY A 218 -2.55 25.17 -3.74
C GLY A 218 -2.39 26.28 -4.78
N LEU A 219 -1.57 26.07 -5.82
CA LEU A 219 -1.24 27.05 -6.87
C LEU A 219 -1.78 26.67 -8.25
N GLN A 220 -2.91 25.95 -8.32
CA GLN A 220 -3.48 25.41 -9.57
C GLN A 220 -3.66 26.45 -10.70
N GLN A 221 -3.99 27.70 -10.37
CA GLN A 221 -4.21 28.78 -11.36
C GLN A 221 -2.94 29.14 -12.14
N GLU A 222 -1.76 29.00 -11.52
CA GLU A 222 -0.48 29.45 -12.10
C GLU A 222 0.38 28.28 -12.62
N LEU A 223 0.11 27.06 -12.13
CA LEU A 223 0.94 25.87 -12.33
C LEU A 223 0.15 24.66 -12.89
N GLY A 224 -1.08 24.86 -13.39
CA GLY A 224 -2.00 23.78 -13.78
C GLY A 224 -1.39 22.69 -14.67
N GLY A 225 -0.65 23.09 -15.72
CA GLY A 225 0.02 22.13 -16.62
C GLY A 225 1.12 21.31 -15.96
N LEU A 226 1.89 21.90 -15.04
CA LEU A 226 2.94 21.20 -14.29
C LEU A 226 2.34 20.28 -13.22
N HIS A 227 1.33 20.74 -12.49
CA HIS A 227 0.66 19.93 -11.48
C HIS A 227 0.03 18.66 -12.08
N SER A 228 -0.69 18.79 -13.20
CA SER A 228 -1.29 17.64 -13.88
C SER A 228 -0.24 16.63 -14.35
N ALA A 229 0.85 17.10 -14.97
CA ALA A 229 1.94 16.24 -15.42
C ALA A 229 2.63 15.53 -14.23
N LEU A 230 2.84 16.25 -13.14
CA LEU A 230 3.49 15.75 -11.93
C LEU A 230 2.61 14.72 -11.19
N LEU A 231 1.31 14.96 -11.11
CA LEU A 231 0.35 14.01 -10.52
C LEU A 231 0.27 12.72 -11.34
N ARG A 232 0.28 12.81 -12.67
CA ARG A 232 0.35 11.64 -13.56
C ARG A 232 1.59 10.79 -13.26
N LEU A 233 2.77 11.43 -13.19
CA LEU A 233 4.03 10.76 -12.89
C LEU A 233 4.04 10.12 -11.48
N LEU A 234 3.42 10.79 -10.51
CA LEU A 234 3.29 10.27 -9.15
C LEU A 234 2.41 9.02 -9.13
N ALA A 235 1.26 9.05 -9.79
CA ALA A 235 0.33 7.92 -9.85
C ALA A 235 0.95 6.68 -10.54
N THR A 236 1.81 6.87 -11.53
CA THR A 236 2.49 5.77 -12.22
C THR A 236 3.69 5.23 -11.45
N ASN A 237 4.54 6.10 -10.89
CA ASN A 237 5.83 5.69 -10.32
C ASN A 237 5.75 5.42 -8.81
N TYR A 238 4.88 6.12 -8.09
CA TYR A 238 4.75 6.07 -6.63
C TYR A 238 3.28 5.89 -6.19
N PRO A 239 2.61 4.78 -6.57
CA PRO A 239 1.20 4.54 -6.23
C PRO A 239 0.95 4.51 -4.71
N HIS A 240 1.94 4.10 -3.91
CA HIS A 240 1.89 4.13 -2.46
C HIS A 240 1.79 5.54 -1.83
N LEU A 241 2.06 6.61 -2.59
CA LEU A 241 1.88 7.99 -2.14
C LEU A 241 0.50 8.55 -2.52
N CYS A 242 -0.24 7.85 -3.38
CA CYS A 242 -1.55 8.22 -3.91
C CYS A 242 -2.69 7.46 -3.21
N ILE A 243 -2.48 6.97 -1.99
CA ILE A 243 -3.52 6.34 -1.17
C ILE A 243 -4.59 7.40 -0.85
N VAL A 244 -5.84 7.09 -1.12
CA VAL A 244 -6.97 8.04 -1.01
C VAL A 244 -7.16 8.50 0.43
N ASP A 245 -7.09 7.56 1.38
CA ASP A 245 -7.28 7.83 2.81
C ASP A 245 -6.27 8.84 3.35
N ASP A 246 -5.06 8.87 2.79
CA ASP A 246 -4.03 9.82 3.19
C ASP A 246 -4.27 11.25 2.70
N TRP A 247 -5.05 11.44 1.64
CA TRP A 247 -5.32 12.74 1.03
C TRP A 247 -6.65 13.32 1.52
N ILE A 248 -7.65 12.46 1.80
CA ILE A 248 -8.98 12.88 2.25
C ILE A 248 -8.96 13.53 3.63
N CYS A 249 -8.01 13.18 4.50
CA CYS A 249 -7.90 13.76 5.85
C CYS A 249 -7.66 15.28 5.86
N GLU A 250 -7.25 15.88 4.74
CA GLU A 250 -7.02 17.32 4.62
C GLU A 250 -8.24 18.10 4.12
N GLU A 251 -9.30 17.42 3.68
CA GLU A 251 -10.51 18.08 3.19
C GLU A 251 -11.25 18.78 4.33
N GLU A 252 -11.62 20.04 4.12
CA GLU A 252 -12.29 20.85 5.13
C GLU A 252 -13.73 20.37 5.35
N ILE A 253 -14.00 19.72 6.48
CA ILE A 253 -15.35 19.23 6.80
C ILE A 253 -16.29 20.38 7.23
N THR A 254 -15.80 21.29 8.09
CA THR A 254 -16.62 22.38 8.68
C THR A 254 -15.87 23.72 8.85
N GLY A 255 -14.59 23.81 8.46
CA GLY A 255 -13.74 25.00 8.64
C GLY A 255 -13.32 25.29 10.10
N THR A 256 -13.68 24.41 11.05
CA THR A 256 -13.45 24.62 12.50
C THR A 256 -11.96 24.65 12.87
N ASP A 257 -11.13 23.82 12.24
CA ASP A 257 -9.69 23.71 12.57
C ASP A 257 -8.92 25.00 12.27
N ALA A 258 -9.22 25.66 11.15
CA ALA A 258 -8.61 26.95 10.81
C ALA A 258 -9.02 28.05 11.80
N LEU A 259 -10.24 28.01 12.31
CA LEU A 259 -10.74 28.95 13.32
C LEU A 259 -10.07 28.71 14.68
N LEU A 260 -9.99 27.46 15.15
CA LEU A 260 -9.29 27.10 16.39
C LEU A 260 -7.81 27.50 16.33
N ARG A 261 -7.17 27.25 15.18
CA ARG A 261 -5.80 27.69 14.91
C ARG A 261 -5.63 29.19 15.07
N ARG A 262 -6.55 29.99 14.50
CA ARG A 262 -6.51 31.46 14.60
C ARG A 262 -6.81 31.97 16.01
N MET A 263 -7.67 31.30 16.76
CA MET A 263 -8.04 31.73 18.11
C MET A 263 -7.01 31.37 19.16
N LEU A 264 -6.50 30.13 19.13
CA LEU A 264 -5.69 29.56 20.21
C LEU A 264 -4.18 29.81 20.05
N LEU A 265 -3.69 30.12 18.85
CA LEU A 265 -2.25 30.35 18.61
C LEU A 265 -1.79 31.82 18.82
N THR A 266 -2.65 32.73 19.29
CA THR A 266 -2.39 34.19 19.25
C THR A 266 -1.49 34.75 20.36
N SER A 267 -1.28 34.05 21.49
CA SER A 267 -0.47 34.61 22.60
C SER A 267 0.33 33.60 23.44
N SER A 268 -0.08 32.33 23.55
CA SER A 268 0.64 31.28 24.29
C SER A 268 1.46 30.33 23.41
N ALA A 269 1.15 30.22 22.11
CA ALA A 269 1.79 29.30 21.18
C ALA A 269 3.10 29.83 20.56
N LYS A 270 3.89 30.57 21.36
CA LYS A 270 5.27 30.89 20.99
C LYS A 270 6.16 29.69 21.35
N THR A 271 6.36 28.84 20.33
CA THR A 271 7.54 27.99 20.13
C THR A 271 7.92 27.10 21.32
N HIS A 272 7.15 26.04 21.56
CA HIS A 272 7.73 24.88 22.23
C HIS A 272 8.84 24.33 21.35
N SER A 273 10.10 24.40 21.78
CA SER A 273 11.18 23.83 20.96
C SER A 273 11.09 22.31 20.93
N PRO A 274 11.56 21.63 19.87
CA PRO A 274 11.63 20.16 19.85
C PRO A 274 12.38 19.58 21.05
N LYS A 275 13.37 20.31 21.58
CA LYS A 275 14.12 19.94 22.79
C LYS A 275 13.22 19.91 24.03
N GLN A 276 12.33 20.88 24.19
CA GLN A 276 11.38 20.92 25.30
C GLN A 276 10.39 19.75 25.25
N LEU A 277 9.98 19.34 24.04
CA LEU A 277 9.16 18.14 23.86
C LEU A 277 9.94 16.86 24.23
N GLN A 278 11.21 16.75 23.83
CA GLN A 278 12.06 15.62 24.18
C GLN A 278 12.26 15.50 25.70
N GLU A 279 12.48 16.63 26.39
CA GLU A 279 12.57 16.67 27.85
C GLU A 279 11.26 16.24 28.51
N ALA A 280 10.11 16.69 27.99
CA ALA A 280 8.80 16.28 28.49
C ALA A 280 8.56 14.77 28.34
N TYR A 281 8.97 14.17 27.21
CA TYR A 281 8.91 12.71 27.02
C TYR A 281 9.79 11.95 28.00
N SER A 282 10.96 12.49 28.37
CA SER A 282 11.83 11.85 29.36
C SER A 282 11.20 11.78 30.77
N LEU A 283 10.28 12.70 31.08
CA LEU A 283 9.56 12.78 32.35
C LEU A 283 8.22 12.01 32.34
N LEU A 284 7.90 11.29 31.27
CA LEU A 284 6.60 10.67 31.01
C LEU A 284 6.17 9.67 32.10
N GLN A 285 7.12 9.00 32.78
CA GLN A 285 6.81 8.10 33.91
C GLN A 285 6.34 8.84 35.17
N SER A 286 6.59 10.14 35.28
CA SER A 286 6.30 10.95 36.48
C SER A 286 5.17 11.97 36.27
N ASN A 287 5.03 12.54 35.07
CA ASN A 287 4.02 13.56 34.78
C ASN A 287 3.53 13.50 33.32
N HIS A 288 2.25 13.20 33.12
CA HIS A 288 1.61 13.13 31.81
C HIS A 288 1.03 14.49 31.33
N THR A 289 0.80 15.43 32.24
CA THR A 289 0.04 16.67 31.97
C THR A 289 0.80 17.62 31.07
N GLN A 290 2.12 17.76 31.28
CA GLN A 290 2.96 18.65 30.48
C GLN A 290 3.09 18.17 29.04
N VAL A 291 3.31 16.86 28.84
CA VAL A 291 3.36 16.24 27.50
C VAL A 291 2.03 16.43 26.78
N MET A 292 0.91 16.17 27.46
CA MET A 292 -0.42 16.32 26.88
C MET A 292 -0.71 17.75 26.42
N GLN A 293 -0.38 18.77 27.22
CA GLN A 293 -0.60 20.17 26.86
C GLN A 293 0.22 20.58 25.63
N ILE A 294 1.49 20.16 25.56
CA ILE A 294 2.35 20.45 24.41
C ILE A 294 1.81 19.75 23.16
N LEU A 295 1.45 18.46 23.25
CA LEU A 295 0.91 17.70 22.11
C LEU A 295 -0.40 18.28 21.59
N GLU A 296 -1.31 18.69 22.48
CA GLU A 296 -2.59 19.29 22.09
C GLU A 296 -2.38 20.61 21.34
N GLN A 297 -1.44 21.46 21.77
CA GLN A 297 -1.08 22.67 21.03
C GLN A 297 -0.45 22.38 19.67
N LEU A 298 0.37 21.32 19.57
CA LEU A 298 0.98 20.90 18.31
C LEU A 298 -0.08 20.47 17.29
N THR A 299 -1.22 19.91 17.71
CA THR A 299 -2.30 19.51 16.77
C THR A 299 -2.92 20.67 15.99
N LEU A 300 -2.72 21.91 16.42
CA LEU A 300 -3.23 23.12 15.77
C LEU A 300 -2.26 23.69 14.73
N LEU A 301 -1.02 23.19 14.66
CA LEU A 301 -0.02 23.66 13.72
C LEU A 301 -0.30 23.20 12.29
N SER A 302 0.28 23.87 11.29
CA SER A 302 0.26 23.33 9.93
C SER A 302 1.17 22.11 9.84
N ALA A 303 0.86 21.20 8.91
CA ALA A 303 1.69 20.04 8.65
C ALA A 303 3.16 20.39 8.31
N SER A 304 3.40 21.56 7.69
CA SER A 304 4.74 22.08 7.40
C SER A 304 5.52 22.44 8.66
N ASP A 305 4.86 23.04 9.65
CA ASP A 305 5.48 23.46 10.91
C ASP A 305 5.75 22.27 11.85
N LEU A 306 5.11 21.12 11.59
CA LEU A 306 5.28 19.88 12.34
C LEU A 306 6.55 19.10 11.97
N ILE A 307 7.16 19.37 10.79
CA ILE A 307 8.36 18.68 10.30
C ILE A 307 9.50 18.57 11.34
N PRO A 308 9.91 19.64 12.06
CA PRO A 308 10.99 19.55 13.04
C PRO A 308 10.65 18.70 14.27
N TYR A 309 9.37 18.45 14.56
CA TYR A 309 8.95 17.63 15.71
C TYR A 309 8.87 16.13 15.37
N ALA A 310 8.91 15.75 14.09
CA ALA A 310 8.75 14.36 13.67
C ALA A 310 9.78 13.40 14.29
N GLU A 311 11.04 13.84 14.44
CA GLU A 311 12.10 13.02 15.04
C GLU A 311 11.86 12.76 16.53
N VAL A 312 11.40 13.77 17.25
CA VAL A 312 11.05 13.66 18.68
C VAL A 312 9.80 12.81 18.86
N LEU A 313 8.79 12.96 18.00
CA LEU A 313 7.56 12.16 18.08
C LEU A 313 7.83 10.68 17.83
N THR A 314 8.58 10.36 16.77
CA THR A 314 8.85 8.97 16.36
C THR A 314 9.77 8.25 17.35
N SER A 315 10.88 8.85 17.76
CA SER A 315 11.85 8.22 18.68
C SER A 315 11.25 7.82 20.03
N ASN A 316 10.27 8.57 20.53
CA ASN A 316 9.63 8.32 21.81
C ASN A 316 8.38 7.42 21.71
N MET A 317 7.96 6.96 20.52
CA MET A 317 6.77 6.10 20.37
C MET A 317 6.89 4.78 21.13
N SER A 318 8.09 4.20 21.23
CA SER A 318 8.31 2.97 21.99
C SER A 318 8.17 3.17 23.52
N GLN A 319 8.38 4.40 24.01
CA GLN A 319 8.21 4.75 25.42
C GLN A 319 6.73 4.96 25.79
N LEU A 320 5.89 5.34 24.81
CA LEU A 320 4.44 5.48 24.98
C LEU A 320 3.72 4.15 25.21
N LEU A 321 4.37 3.02 24.95
CA LEU A 321 3.87 1.67 25.18
C LEU A 321 4.01 1.19 26.64
N ASN A 322 4.54 2.04 27.54
CA ASN A 322 4.68 1.70 28.94
C ASN A 322 3.32 1.77 29.67
N VAL A 323 3.18 1.00 30.76
CA VAL A 323 1.94 0.90 31.53
C VAL A 323 1.60 2.25 32.18
N GLY A 324 0.33 2.69 32.06
CA GLY A 324 -0.20 3.89 32.71
C GLY A 324 -0.37 5.14 31.83
N VAL A 325 -0.07 5.06 30.53
CA VAL A 325 -0.25 6.18 29.59
C VAL A 325 -1.73 6.40 29.27
N PRO A 326 -2.25 7.64 29.35
CA PRO A 326 -3.65 7.92 29.06
C PRO A 326 -3.96 7.82 27.56
N ARG A 327 -5.15 7.28 27.23
CA ARG A 327 -5.63 7.08 25.86
C ARG A 327 -5.59 8.35 25.00
N ARG A 328 -5.85 9.52 25.61
CA ARG A 328 -5.83 10.82 24.91
C ARG A 328 -4.46 11.14 24.31
N ILE A 329 -3.36 10.83 25.00
CA ILE A 329 -2.01 11.06 24.48
C ILE A 329 -1.80 10.23 23.21
N LEU A 330 -2.15 8.93 23.25
CA LEU A 330 -2.02 8.04 22.10
C LEU A 330 -2.85 8.50 20.90
N GLN A 331 -4.08 8.98 21.13
CA GLN A 331 -4.93 9.56 20.08
C GLN A 331 -4.33 10.84 19.49
N THR A 332 -3.79 11.74 20.32
CA THR A 332 -3.13 12.95 19.82
C THR A 332 -1.88 12.63 19.02
N VAL A 333 -1.08 11.66 19.44
CA VAL A 333 0.11 11.21 18.70
C VAL A 333 -0.28 10.58 17.36
N SER A 334 -1.33 9.75 17.33
CA SER A 334 -1.87 9.19 16.09
C SER A 334 -2.35 10.29 15.15
N LYS A 335 -3.12 11.28 15.64
CA LYS A 335 -3.54 12.44 14.84
C LYS A 335 -2.34 13.23 14.28
N LEU A 336 -1.34 13.51 15.11
CA LEU A 336 -0.12 14.22 14.67
C LEU A 336 0.64 13.40 13.61
N TRP A 337 0.74 12.09 13.78
CA TRP A 337 1.36 11.21 12.80
C TRP A 337 0.62 11.25 11.46
N MET A 338 -0.71 11.16 11.47
CA MET A 338 -1.52 11.29 10.25
C MET A 338 -1.31 12.64 9.55
N THR A 339 -1.26 13.75 10.30
CA THR A 339 -0.97 15.08 9.71
C THR A 339 0.45 15.18 9.15
N LEU A 340 1.44 14.48 9.72
CA LEU A 340 2.79 14.42 9.19
C LEU A 340 2.89 13.51 7.95
N ASN A 341 2.06 12.48 7.87
CA ASN A 341 1.97 11.54 6.76
C ASN A 341 1.52 12.22 5.45
N THR A 342 0.86 13.38 5.53
CA THR A 342 0.48 14.15 4.34
C THR A 342 1.65 14.90 3.71
N VAL A 343 2.73 15.15 4.46
CA VAL A 343 3.86 15.98 4.01
C VAL A 343 5.09 15.15 3.62
N MET A 344 5.52 14.24 4.51
CA MET A 344 6.76 13.46 4.32
C MET A 344 6.60 11.98 4.71
N PRO A 345 5.69 11.24 4.05
CA PRO A 345 5.33 9.86 4.43
C PRO A 345 6.53 8.91 4.46
N ARG A 346 7.34 8.87 3.40
CA ARG A 346 8.47 7.93 3.27
C ARG A 346 9.47 8.04 4.44
N ARG A 347 9.92 9.26 4.73
CA ARG A 347 10.84 9.53 5.83
C ARG A 347 10.19 9.20 7.18
N LEU A 348 8.93 9.59 7.35
CA LEU A 348 8.18 9.32 8.57
C LEU A 348 8.04 7.82 8.84
N TRP A 349 7.70 7.03 7.82
CA TRP A 349 7.56 5.57 7.91
C TRP A 349 8.87 4.88 8.28
N VAL A 350 10.00 5.31 7.69
CA VAL A 350 11.32 4.78 8.05
C VAL A 350 11.66 5.11 9.52
N MET A 351 11.36 6.33 9.96
CA MET A 351 11.60 6.75 11.34
C MET A 351 10.75 5.97 12.34
N THR A 352 9.47 5.72 12.04
CA THR A 352 8.59 4.92 12.90
C THR A 352 8.99 3.45 12.96
N VAL A 353 9.29 2.81 11.82
CA VAL A 353 9.73 1.40 11.83
C VAL A 353 11.01 1.22 12.64
N ASN A 354 11.96 2.13 12.52
CA ASN A 354 13.19 2.10 13.31
C ASN A 354 12.95 2.38 14.80
N ALA A 355 11.94 3.17 15.15
CA ALA A 355 11.59 3.46 16.54
C ALA A 355 10.80 2.34 17.23
N LEU A 356 9.97 1.61 16.49
CA LEU A 356 9.07 0.56 16.99
C LEU A 356 9.72 -0.83 17.08
N GLN A 357 11.06 -0.90 16.99
CA GLN A 357 11.79 -2.15 17.11
C GLN A 357 11.70 -2.74 18.53
N PRO A 358 11.62 -4.08 18.66
CA PRO A 358 11.67 -4.75 19.95
C PRO A 358 12.91 -4.34 20.75
N SER A 359 12.70 -3.90 22.00
CA SER A 359 13.77 -3.38 22.86
C SER A 359 14.68 -4.44 23.50
N TRP A 360 14.62 -5.70 23.05
CA TRP A 360 15.45 -6.76 23.63
C TRP A 360 16.92 -6.46 23.35
N LYS A 361 17.72 -6.44 24.42
CA LYS A 361 19.13 -6.05 24.46
C LYS A 361 20.07 -6.88 23.55
N LEU A 362 19.53 -7.82 22.76
CA LEU A 362 20.29 -8.88 22.10
C LEU A 362 20.02 -8.97 20.57
N VAL A 363 19.05 -8.24 19.97
CA VAL A 363 19.18 -7.88 18.53
C VAL A 363 20.08 -6.68 18.42
N ARG A 364 21.01 -6.72 17.46
CA ARG A 364 21.49 -5.48 16.85
C ARG A 364 20.28 -4.66 16.39
N LYS A 365 20.11 -3.43 16.91
CA LYS A 365 19.26 -2.41 16.29
C LYS A 365 19.74 -2.25 14.84
N HIS A 366 18.98 -2.78 13.89
CA HIS A 366 19.26 -2.58 12.48
C HIS A 366 18.62 -1.27 12.08
N ASN A 367 19.41 -0.29 11.64
CA ASN A 367 18.86 0.91 11.04
C ASN A 367 18.40 0.55 9.63
N TYR A 368 17.12 0.21 9.50
CA TYR A 368 16.57 -0.12 8.21
C TYR A 368 16.51 1.13 7.33
N LYS A 369 16.91 0.96 6.07
CA LYS A 369 16.77 1.99 5.05
C LYS A 369 15.49 1.76 4.26
N GLN A 370 15.05 2.78 3.53
CA GLN A 370 13.87 2.69 2.66
C GLN A 370 13.95 1.50 1.68
N ASN A 371 15.13 1.16 1.17
CA ASN A 371 15.29 0.03 0.25
C ASN A 371 14.97 -1.32 0.90
N ASP A 372 15.36 -1.50 2.16
CA ASP A 372 15.15 -2.76 2.87
C ASP A 372 13.64 -2.98 3.13
N LEU A 373 12.92 -1.91 3.46
CA LEU A 373 11.47 -1.93 3.69
C LEU A 373 10.66 -2.08 2.39
N MET A 374 11.14 -1.51 1.29
CA MET A 374 10.50 -1.69 -0.02
C MET A 374 10.65 -3.13 -0.54
N ILE A 375 11.74 -3.81 -0.19
CA ILE A 375 11.96 -5.22 -0.59
C ILE A 375 11.11 -6.16 0.27
N ASP A 376 11.11 -5.98 1.60
CA ASP A 376 10.33 -6.81 2.52
C ASP A 376 9.44 -5.95 3.44
N PRO A 377 8.19 -5.69 3.03
CA PRO A 377 7.22 -4.96 3.84
C PRO A 377 6.84 -5.67 5.15
N LEU A 378 7.07 -6.98 5.28
CA LEU A 378 6.70 -7.74 6.49
C LEU A 378 7.56 -7.35 7.70
N ILE A 379 8.67 -6.63 7.49
CA ILE A 379 9.48 -6.03 8.56
C ILE A 379 8.61 -5.13 9.47
N VAL A 380 7.62 -4.44 8.90
CA VAL A 380 6.70 -3.56 9.66
C VAL A 380 5.94 -4.33 10.74
N LEU A 381 5.61 -5.60 10.47
CA LEU A 381 4.87 -6.47 11.38
C LEU A 381 5.76 -7.13 12.46
N ARG A 382 7.09 -7.08 12.32
CA ARG A 382 8.06 -7.59 13.31
C ARG A 382 8.36 -6.57 14.41
N CYS A 383 7.38 -5.70 14.72
CA CYS A 383 7.48 -4.67 15.74
C CYS A 383 7.33 -5.25 17.16
N ASP A 384 7.51 -4.40 18.19
CA ASP A 384 7.28 -4.78 19.59
C ASP A 384 5.83 -5.33 19.79
N ALA A 385 5.70 -6.53 20.36
CA ALA A 385 4.41 -7.21 20.55
C ALA A 385 3.41 -6.37 21.36
N ARG A 386 3.87 -5.46 22.22
CA ARG A 386 3.01 -4.55 22.99
C ARG A 386 2.14 -3.64 22.10
N ILE A 387 2.56 -3.39 20.86
CA ILE A 387 1.79 -2.59 19.88
C ILE A 387 0.49 -3.29 19.48
N GLN A 388 0.48 -4.62 19.47
CA GLN A 388 -0.69 -5.44 19.12
C GLN A 388 -1.88 -5.24 20.08
N ARG A 389 -1.67 -4.56 21.22
CA ARG A 389 -2.71 -4.20 22.19
C ARG A 389 -2.88 -2.69 22.36
N CYS A 390 -2.31 -1.90 21.45
CA CYS A 390 -2.41 -0.43 21.44
C CYS A 390 -3.05 0.05 20.12
N PRO A 391 -4.37 0.27 20.08
CA PRO A 391 -5.10 0.56 18.84
C PRO A 391 -4.56 1.75 18.02
N PRO A 392 -4.21 2.92 18.61
CA PRO A 392 -3.72 4.05 17.81
C PRO A 392 -2.34 3.82 17.16
N LEU A 393 -1.49 2.99 17.78
CA LEU A 393 -0.19 2.63 17.21
C LEU A 393 -0.34 1.48 16.21
N MET A 394 -1.24 0.55 16.48
CA MET A 394 -1.60 -0.49 15.53
C MET A 394 -2.12 0.12 14.23
N ASP A 395 -3.01 1.11 14.32
CA ASP A 395 -3.52 1.84 13.16
C ASP A 395 -2.39 2.45 12.30
N ILE A 396 -1.40 3.09 12.94
CA ILE A 396 -0.20 3.61 12.27
C ILE A 396 0.56 2.49 11.55
N THR A 397 0.77 1.34 12.22
CA THR A 397 1.49 0.21 11.60
C THR A 397 0.72 -0.39 10.43
N LEU A 398 -0.61 -0.43 10.48
CA LEU A 398 -1.46 -0.89 9.38
C LEU A 398 -1.40 0.06 8.18
N HIS A 399 -1.44 1.37 8.40
CA HIS A 399 -1.27 2.38 7.35
C HIS A 399 0.11 2.26 6.68
N MET A 400 1.17 2.10 7.47
CA MET A 400 2.53 1.87 6.97
C MET A 400 2.63 0.57 6.17
N LEU A 401 2.04 -0.53 6.67
CA LEU A 401 2.05 -1.82 5.98
C LEU A 401 1.40 -1.70 4.60
N ASN A 402 0.21 -1.08 4.51
CA ASN A 402 -0.48 -0.87 3.24
C ASN A 402 0.39 -0.05 2.26
N GLY A 403 0.98 1.05 2.75
CA GLY A 403 1.91 1.87 1.99
C GLY A 403 3.13 1.09 1.47
N TYR A 404 3.75 0.26 2.30
CA TYR A 404 4.92 -0.53 1.89
C TYR A 404 4.56 -1.72 0.99
N LEU A 405 3.39 -2.34 1.13
CA LEU A 405 2.92 -3.36 0.18
C LEU A 405 2.75 -2.76 -1.22
N LEU A 406 2.15 -1.56 -1.32
CA LEU A 406 2.04 -0.83 -2.59
C LEU A 406 3.40 -0.37 -3.11
N ALA A 407 4.32 0.02 -2.22
CA ALA A 407 5.68 0.43 -2.61
C ALA A 407 6.49 -0.75 -3.14
N SER A 408 6.39 -1.93 -2.52
CA SER A 408 7.02 -3.17 -2.96
C SER A 408 6.52 -3.59 -4.34
N LYS A 409 5.20 -3.53 -4.59
CA LYS A 409 4.60 -3.75 -5.92
C LYS A 409 5.18 -2.83 -6.99
N ALA A 410 5.26 -1.53 -6.71
CA ALA A 410 5.85 -0.56 -7.62
C ALA A 410 7.34 -0.80 -7.85
N TYR A 411 8.08 -1.11 -6.79
CA TYR A 411 9.50 -1.41 -6.84
C TYR A 411 9.80 -2.64 -7.70
N LEU A 412 9.10 -3.76 -7.48
CA LEU A 412 9.28 -4.97 -8.27
C LEU A 412 8.90 -4.78 -9.75
N ASN A 413 7.86 -4.00 -10.03
CA ASN A 413 7.49 -3.63 -11.41
C ASN A 413 8.60 -2.85 -12.13
N SER A 414 9.23 -1.91 -11.45
CA SER A 414 10.37 -1.16 -12.00
C SER A 414 11.62 -2.04 -12.12
N TYR A 415 11.91 -2.84 -11.11
CA TYR A 415 13.06 -3.74 -11.06
C TYR A 415 13.05 -4.79 -12.19
N LEU A 416 11.87 -5.37 -12.50
CA LEU A 416 11.74 -6.31 -13.62
C LEU A 416 12.08 -5.65 -14.96
N LYS A 417 11.61 -4.42 -15.18
CA LYS A 417 11.89 -3.64 -16.40
C LYS A 417 13.38 -3.31 -16.54
N GLU A 418 14.08 -3.08 -15.43
CA GLU A 418 15.53 -2.85 -15.42
C GLU A 418 16.34 -4.14 -15.61
N THR A 419 15.86 -5.27 -15.10
CA THR A 419 16.59 -6.56 -15.08
C THR A 419 16.44 -7.35 -16.37
N ALA A 420 15.32 -7.21 -17.10
CA ALA A 420 15.14 -7.79 -18.44
C ALA A 420 16.31 -7.46 -19.41
N ASP A 421 17.04 -6.38 -19.13
CA ASP A 421 18.20 -5.92 -19.88
C ASP A 421 19.55 -6.62 -19.54
N GLN A 422 19.70 -7.29 -18.39
CA GLN A 422 20.98 -7.91 -18.01
C GLN A 422 21.21 -9.22 -18.76
N ASP A 423 20.16 -9.99 -19.02
CA ASP A 423 20.23 -11.29 -19.70
C ASP A 423 20.38 -11.18 -21.23
N MET A 424 20.07 -10.02 -21.83
CA MET A 424 20.37 -9.75 -23.24
C MET A 424 21.89 -9.69 -23.54
N LYS A 425 22.74 -9.59 -22.51
CA LYS A 425 24.20 -9.47 -22.67
C LYS A 425 24.94 -10.82 -22.74
N THR A 426 24.32 -11.94 -22.35
CA THR A 426 25.03 -13.22 -22.16
C THR A 426 25.02 -14.17 -23.37
N SER A 427 24.38 -13.86 -24.50
CA SER A 427 24.50 -14.71 -25.70
C SER A 427 24.24 -13.98 -27.03
N PRO A 428 25.29 -13.65 -27.81
CA PRO A 428 25.12 -13.03 -29.13
C PRO A 428 24.89 -14.02 -30.29
N ASN A 429 24.85 -15.34 -30.05
CA ASN A 429 25.08 -16.31 -31.15
C ASN A 429 23.86 -16.97 -31.81
N ASN A 430 22.60 -16.71 -31.45
CA ASN A 430 21.43 -17.29 -32.17
C ASN A 430 20.14 -16.44 -32.04
N ALA A 431 20.02 -15.36 -32.80
CA ALA A 431 18.95 -14.35 -32.61
C ALA A 431 17.50 -14.80 -32.96
N ALA A 432 17.31 -15.84 -33.78
CA ALA A 432 15.97 -16.22 -34.27
C ALA A 432 15.30 -17.35 -33.45
N ALA A 433 16.07 -18.31 -32.92
CA ALA A 433 15.55 -19.40 -32.09
C ALA A 433 15.32 -18.96 -30.62
N LEU A 434 16.05 -17.93 -30.16
CA LEU A 434 15.92 -17.40 -28.80
C LEU A 434 14.81 -16.36 -28.64
N ALA A 435 14.25 -15.76 -29.71
CA ALA A 435 13.18 -14.77 -29.56
C ALA A 435 11.94 -15.36 -28.85
N GLY A 436 11.55 -16.59 -29.20
CA GLY A 436 10.49 -17.31 -28.50
C GLY A 436 10.87 -17.80 -27.09
N GLN A 437 12.17 -18.03 -26.82
CA GLN A 437 12.67 -18.40 -25.48
C GLN A 437 12.78 -17.18 -24.55
N VAL A 438 13.04 -15.99 -25.08
CA VAL A 438 13.12 -14.75 -24.31
C VAL A 438 11.73 -14.26 -23.93
N GLU A 439 10.75 -14.32 -24.85
CA GLU A 439 9.35 -13.99 -24.53
C GLU A 439 8.78 -14.94 -23.47
N THR A 440 9.06 -16.24 -23.57
CA THR A 440 8.68 -17.21 -22.52
C THR A 440 9.41 -16.97 -21.19
N MET A 441 10.68 -16.52 -21.22
CA MET A 441 11.43 -16.18 -20.01
C MET A 441 10.99 -14.84 -19.38
N GLU A 442 10.46 -13.90 -20.16
CA GLU A 442 9.84 -12.66 -19.65
C GLU A 442 8.47 -12.95 -19.03
N VAL A 443 7.65 -13.78 -19.68
CA VAL A 443 6.34 -14.23 -19.16
C VAL A 443 6.53 -14.98 -17.85
N THR A 444 7.50 -15.90 -17.76
CA THR A 444 7.78 -16.62 -16.51
C THR A 444 8.28 -15.71 -15.39
N ARG A 445 9.06 -14.66 -15.67
CA ARG A 445 9.45 -13.67 -14.64
C ARG A 445 8.26 -12.84 -14.16
N GLU A 446 7.38 -12.45 -15.06
CA GLU A 446 6.15 -11.72 -14.73
C GLU A 446 5.21 -12.61 -13.88
N GLU A 447 5.09 -13.89 -14.20
CA GLU A 447 4.37 -14.89 -13.40
C GLU A 447 5.01 -15.09 -12.02
N LEU A 448 6.34 -15.23 -11.94
CA LEU A 448 7.06 -15.33 -10.66
C LEU A 448 6.88 -14.08 -9.80
N LYS A 449 6.89 -12.89 -10.40
CA LYS A 449 6.61 -11.63 -9.69
C LYS A 449 5.18 -11.64 -9.15
N ASN A 450 4.19 -11.99 -9.98
CA ASN A 450 2.79 -12.03 -9.55
C ASN A 450 2.58 -13.06 -8.43
N ALA A 451 3.23 -14.22 -8.51
CA ALA A 451 3.20 -15.24 -7.46
C ALA A 451 3.87 -14.74 -6.16
N LEU A 452 5.03 -14.05 -6.26
CA LEU A 452 5.70 -13.46 -5.11
C LEU A 452 4.83 -12.39 -4.44
N LEU A 453 4.22 -11.49 -5.21
CA LEU A 453 3.33 -10.45 -4.70
C LEU A 453 2.10 -11.04 -4.02
N ALA A 454 1.45 -12.02 -4.65
CA ALA A 454 0.31 -12.71 -4.06
C ALA A 454 0.68 -13.45 -2.76
N ALA A 455 1.83 -14.13 -2.73
CA ALA A 455 2.34 -14.80 -1.53
C ALA A 455 2.67 -13.79 -0.41
N GLN A 456 3.26 -12.64 -0.75
CA GLN A 456 3.59 -11.58 0.20
C GLN A 456 2.33 -10.97 0.82
N ASP A 457 1.33 -10.64 -0.01
CA ASP A 457 0.04 -10.12 0.47
C ASP A 457 -0.67 -11.16 1.33
N SER A 458 -0.68 -12.43 0.91
CA SER A 458 -1.28 -13.51 1.69
C SER A 458 -0.58 -13.71 3.03
N ALA A 459 0.75 -13.65 3.08
CA ALA A 459 1.52 -13.72 4.32
C ALA A 459 1.22 -12.54 5.24
N ALA A 460 1.09 -11.32 4.69
CA ALA A 460 0.68 -10.16 5.47
C ALA A 460 -0.71 -10.37 6.09
N VAL A 461 -1.68 -10.85 5.32
CA VAL A 461 -3.03 -11.17 5.81
C VAL A 461 -2.98 -12.23 6.92
N GLN A 462 -2.21 -13.30 6.74
CA GLN A 462 -2.09 -14.36 7.75
C GLN A 462 -1.50 -13.83 9.06
N ILE A 463 -0.43 -13.04 9.01
CA ILE A 463 0.15 -12.43 10.21
C ILE A 463 -0.86 -11.50 10.89
N LEU A 464 -1.62 -10.71 10.12
CA LEU A 464 -2.67 -9.84 10.66
C LEU A 464 -3.79 -10.65 11.33
N LEU A 465 -4.18 -11.78 10.74
CA LEU A 465 -5.15 -12.70 11.34
C LEU A 465 -4.63 -13.32 12.64
N GLU A 466 -3.36 -13.71 12.68
CA GLU A 466 -2.72 -14.21 13.90
C GLU A 466 -2.67 -13.16 15.02
N ILE A 467 -2.48 -11.87 14.69
CA ILE A 467 -2.51 -10.77 15.67
C ILE A 467 -3.89 -10.61 16.33
N CYS A 468 -4.97 -11.00 15.62
CA CYS A 468 -6.33 -10.98 16.17
C CYS A 468 -6.58 -12.04 17.26
N LEU A 469 -5.67 -13.00 17.44
CA LEU A 469 -5.81 -14.03 18.46
C LEU A 469 -5.61 -13.44 19.87
N PRO A 470 -6.37 -13.93 20.87
CA PRO A 470 -6.16 -13.56 22.27
C PRO A 470 -4.82 -14.12 22.77
N SER A 471 -4.13 -13.36 23.61
CA SER A 471 -2.86 -13.79 24.22
C SER A 471 -3.12 -14.90 25.25
N GLU A 472 -2.12 -15.75 25.53
CA GLU A 472 -2.23 -16.79 26.57
C GLU A 472 -2.59 -16.19 27.94
N GLU A 473 -2.08 -14.99 28.26
CA GLU A 473 -2.40 -14.26 29.50
C GLU A 473 -3.88 -13.78 29.57
N GLU A 474 -4.51 -13.52 28.42
CA GLU A 474 -5.92 -13.11 28.31
C GLU A 474 -6.86 -14.33 28.38
N LYS A 475 -6.40 -15.51 27.92
CA LYS A 475 -7.09 -16.79 28.06
C LYS A 475 -7.08 -17.30 29.51
N ASP A 476 -6.04 -16.97 30.29
CA ASP A 476 -5.98 -17.34 31.71
C ASP A 476 -6.88 -16.44 32.58
N GLN A 477 -7.05 -15.17 32.23
CA GLN A 477 -7.94 -14.24 32.94
C GLN A 477 -9.44 -14.53 32.73
N THR A 478 -9.84 -15.14 31.61
CA THR A 478 -11.21 -15.65 31.45
C THR A 478 -11.48 -16.89 32.30
N SER A 479 -10.43 -17.62 32.71
CA SER A 479 -10.55 -18.81 33.56
C SER A 479 -10.51 -18.52 35.06
N THR A 480 -10.01 -17.35 35.49
CA THR A 480 -9.78 -17.01 36.90
C THR A 480 -10.46 -15.70 37.31
N GLY A 481 -11.76 -15.79 37.59
CA GLY A 481 -12.43 -14.93 38.56
C GLY A 481 -12.96 -13.59 38.04
N SER A 482 -14.15 -13.60 37.44
CA SER A 482 -15.21 -12.60 37.62
C SER A 482 -16.49 -13.14 36.99
N GLU A 483 -17.55 -13.32 37.78
CA GLU A 483 -18.92 -13.62 37.34
C GLU A 483 -19.52 -12.42 36.58
N ALA A 484 -18.99 -12.13 35.40
CA ALA A 484 -19.60 -11.25 34.41
C ALA A 484 -19.92 -12.08 33.16
N PRO A 485 -21.06 -11.85 32.48
CA PRO A 485 -21.48 -12.67 31.35
C PRO A 485 -20.37 -12.72 30.29
N GLU A 486 -20.04 -13.94 29.85
CA GLU A 486 -18.88 -14.34 29.03
C GLU A 486 -18.70 -13.58 27.68
N GLY A 487 -19.60 -12.65 27.34
CA GLY A 487 -19.55 -11.85 26.11
C GLY A 487 -19.16 -10.37 26.28
N GLU A 488 -19.33 -9.75 27.45
CA GLU A 488 -19.24 -8.28 27.56
C GLU A 488 -17.81 -7.75 27.74
N ASN A 489 -16.98 -8.46 28.52
CA ASN A 489 -15.57 -8.08 28.72
C ASN A 489 -14.69 -8.34 27.49
N SER A 490 -15.07 -9.32 26.65
CA SER A 490 -14.41 -9.58 25.36
C SER A 490 -14.66 -8.45 24.35
N LEU A 491 -15.81 -7.78 24.43
CA LEU A 491 -16.19 -6.72 23.49
C LEU A 491 -15.54 -5.35 23.82
N LEU A 492 -15.34 -5.04 25.10
CA LEU A 492 -14.85 -3.74 25.57
C LEU A 492 -13.34 -3.74 25.87
N CYS A 493 -12.54 -4.26 24.94
CA CYS A 493 -11.09 -4.35 25.10
C CYS A 493 -10.33 -3.71 23.93
N ASN A 494 -9.06 -3.34 24.18
CA ASN A 494 -8.16 -2.84 23.11
C ASN A 494 -7.99 -3.87 21.98
N LEU A 495 -8.05 -5.17 22.29
CA LEU A 495 -8.02 -6.24 21.30
C LEU A 495 -9.17 -6.11 20.31
N ARG A 496 -10.39 -5.76 20.77
CA ARG A 496 -11.54 -5.60 19.87
C ARG A 496 -11.34 -4.44 18.89
N GLU A 497 -10.84 -3.30 19.36
CA GLU A 497 -10.51 -2.18 18.47
C GLU A 497 -9.46 -2.57 17.44
N VAL A 498 -8.40 -3.28 17.86
CA VAL A 498 -7.36 -3.81 16.96
C VAL A 498 -7.95 -4.77 15.92
N GLN A 499 -8.80 -5.70 16.34
CA GLN A 499 -9.50 -6.62 15.44
C GLN A 499 -10.33 -5.85 14.41
N CYS A 500 -11.07 -4.82 14.83
CA CYS A 500 -11.84 -3.97 13.91
C CYS A 500 -10.93 -3.24 12.90
N LEU A 501 -9.81 -2.66 13.34
CA LEU A 501 -8.86 -1.99 12.45
C LEU A 501 -8.25 -2.96 11.43
N ILE A 502 -7.89 -4.17 11.88
CA ILE A 502 -7.40 -5.23 10.99
C ILE A 502 -8.48 -5.63 10.00
N CYS A 503 -9.72 -5.87 10.45
CA CYS A 503 -10.83 -6.19 9.55
C CYS A 503 -11.09 -5.07 8.54
N CYS A 504 -10.98 -3.80 8.92
CA CYS A 504 -11.08 -2.68 7.99
C CYS A 504 -9.97 -2.72 6.93
N LEU A 505 -8.71 -2.98 7.32
CA LEU A 505 -7.62 -3.11 6.34
C LEU A 505 -7.83 -4.32 5.42
N LEU A 506 -8.19 -5.49 5.97
CA LEU A 506 -8.46 -6.70 5.18
C LEU A 506 -9.62 -6.48 4.21
N HIS A 507 -10.65 -5.75 4.63
CA HIS A 507 -11.73 -5.33 3.75
C HIS A 507 -11.19 -4.52 2.56
N GLN A 508 -10.38 -3.49 2.81
CA GLN A 508 -9.78 -2.69 1.74
C GLN A 508 -8.87 -3.52 0.82
N MET A 509 -8.08 -4.44 1.37
CA MET A 509 -7.23 -5.34 0.59
C MET A 509 -8.06 -6.25 -0.33
N PHE A 510 -9.16 -6.82 0.17
CA PHE A 510 -10.04 -7.68 -0.63
C PHE A 510 -10.84 -6.91 -1.69
N ILE A 511 -11.17 -5.64 -1.43
CA ILE A 511 -11.77 -4.75 -2.44
C ILE A 511 -10.75 -4.40 -3.53
N ALA A 512 -9.48 -4.16 -3.15
CA ALA A 512 -8.42 -3.83 -4.10
C ALA A 512 -8.03 -5.03 -4.98
N ASP A 513 -7.90 -6.24 -4.42
CA ASP A 513 -7.65 -7.47 -5.17
C ASP A 513 -8.40 -8.68 -4.55
N PRO A 514 -9.48 -9.15 -5.20
CA PRO A 514 -10.28 -10.27 -4.70
C PRO A 514 -9.54 -11.61 -4.73
N ASN A 515 -8.45 -11.74 -5.51
CA ASN A 515 -7.69 -12.98 -5.58
C ASN A 515 -6.93 -13.26 -4.28
N ILE A 516 -6.53 -12.21 -3.54
CA ILE A 516 -5.89 -12.36 -2.23
C ILE A 516 -6.85 -13.04 -1.26
N ALA A 517 -8.14 -12.65 -1.27
CA ALA A 517 -9.16 -13.29 -0.45
C ALA A 517 -9.27 -14.78 -0.79
N LYS A 518 -9.34 -15.13 -2.08
CA LYS A 518 -9.35 -16.53 -2.53
C LYS A 518 -8.11 -17.28 -2.02
N LEU A 519 -6.92 -16.73 -2.22
CA LEU A 519 -5.66 -17.38 -1.84
C LEU A 519 -5.57 -17.63 -0.32
N VAL A 520 -5.94 -16.66 0.51
CA VAL A 520 -5.94 -16.78 1.98
C VAL A 520 -6.90 -17.87 2.44
N HIS A 521 -8.11 -17.94 1.87
CA HIS A 521 -9.08 -18.98 2.22
C HIS A 521 -8.68 -20.36 1.69
N PHE A 522 -7.92 -20.43 0.60
CA PHE A 522 -7.28 -21.67 0.17
C PHE A 522 -6.11 -22.08 1.07
N GLN A 523 -5.42 -21.15 1.72
CA GLN A 523 -4.39 -21.47 2.71
C GLN A 523 -5.00 -21.90 4.05
N GLY A 524 -6.15 -21.33 4.41
CA GLY A 524 -6.82 -21.57 5.69
C GLY A 524 -6.22 -20.71 6.82
N TYR A 525 -7.00 -20.57 7.90
CA TYR A 525 -6.61 -19.89 9.13
C TYR A 525 -7.42 -20.44 10.31
N PRO A 526 -7.03 -20.17 11.58
CA PRO A 526 -7.69 -20.74 12.75
C PRO A 526 -9.21 -20.45 12.82
N CYS A 527 -10.00 -21.47 13.16
CA CYS A 527 -11.47 -21.41 13.18
C CYS A 527 -12.04 -20.33 14.12
N GLN A 528 -11.28 -19.96 15.16
CA GLN A 528 -11.64 -18.93 16.13
C GLN A 528 -11.84 -17.55 15.47
N LEU A 529 -11.20 -17.32 14.33
CA LEU A 529 -11.25 -16.05 13.61
C LEU A 529 -12.41 -15.99 12.60
N LEU A 530 -13.01 -17.13 12.21
CA LEU A 530 -14.13 -17.17 11.26
C LEU A 530 -15.32 -16.28 11.66
N PRO A 531 -15.85 -16.33 12.90
CA PRO A 531 -16.95 -15.44 13.28
C PRO A 531 -16.54 -13.97 13.25
N LEU A 532 -15.28 -13.66 13.57
CA LEU A 532 -14.74 -12.30 13.54
C LEU A 532 -14.62 -11.78 12.10
N THR A 533 -14.01 -12.55 11.20
CA THR A 533 -13.75 -12.12 9.82
C THR A 533 -15.05 -12.01 9.03
N VAL A 534 -15.98 -12.95 9.19
CA VAL A 534 -17.27 -12.93 8.49
C VAL A 534 -18.15 -11.77 8.94
N ALA A 535 -18.22 -11.49 10.24
CA ALA A 535 -19.03 -10.37 10.75
C ALA A 535 -18.32 -9.00 10.56
N GLY A 536 -16.99 -8.98 10.63
CA GLY A 536 -16.19 -7.75 10.58
C GLY A 536 -15.81 -7.27 9.19
N ILE A 537 -15.80 -8.13 8.17
CA ILE A 537 -15.41 -7.80 6.79
C ILE A 537 -16.63 -7.90 5.87
N PRO A 538 -17.23 -6.77 5.45
CA PRO A 538 -18.44 -6.78 4.62
C PRO A 538 -18.27 -7.45 3.25
N SER A 539 -17.04 -7.45 2.71
CA SER A 539 -16.73 -8.05 1.40
C SER A 539 -16.66 -9.58 1.42
N MET A 540 -16.88 -10.25 2.56
CA MET A 540 -16.72 -11.70 2.67
C MET A 540 -17.74 -12.51 1.85
N HIS A 541 -18.86 -11.91 1.45
CA HIS A 541 -19.86 -12.54 0.59
C HIS A 541 -19.30 -13.01 -0.77
N ILE A 542 -18.19 -12.41 -1.25
CA ILE A 542 -17.49 -12.85 -2.47
C ILE A 542 -16.98 -14.29 -2.36
N CYS A 543 -16.73 -14.77 -1.13
CA CYS A 543 -16.21 -16.13 -0.91
C CYS A 543 -17.18 -17.22 -1.37
N LEU A 544 -18.50 -16.94 -1.42
CA LEU A 544 -19.50 -17.87 -1.94
C LEU A 544 -19.23 -18.29 -3.39
N ASP A 545 -18.47 -17.51 -4.16
CA ASP A 545 -18.15 -17.79 -5.56
C ASP A 545 -17.15 -18.95 -5.71
N PHE A 546 -16.17 -19.04 -4.81
CA PHE A 546 -15.09 -20.02 -4.87
C PHE A 546 -15.19 -21.12 -3.80
N ILE A 547 -16.16 -21.08 -2.88
CA ILE A 547 -16.41 -22.18 -1.93
C ILE A 547 -16.61 -23.54 -2.62
N PRO A 548 -17.39 -23.66 -3.72
CA PRO A 548 -17.51 -24.94 -4.42
C PRO A 548 -16.16 -25.47 -4.94
N GLU A 549 -15.29 -24.58 -5.40
CA GLU A 549 -13.94 -24.92 -5.85
C GLU A 549 -13.03 -25.35 -4.68
N LEU A 550 -13.22 -24.75 -3.51
CA LEU A 550 -12.51 -25.11 -2.28
C LEU A 550 -12.98 -26.45 -1.71
N ILE A 551 -14.28 -26.76 -1.78
CA ILE A 551 -14.84 -28.07 -1.40
C ILE A 551 -14.35 -29.19 -2.33
N ALA A 552 -14.10 -28.87 -3.60
CA ALA A 552 -13.60 -29.85 -4.58
C ALA A 552 -12.11 -30.21 -4.41
N GLN A 553 -11.39 -29.59 -3.46
CA GLN A 553 -9.97 -29.89 -3.20
C GLN A 553 -9.80 -31.30 -2.62
N PRO A 554 -8.68 -32.00 -2.92
CA PRO A 554 -8.44 -33.34 -2.41
C PRO A 554 -8.06 -33.39 -0.92
N GLU A 555 -7.58 -32.27 -0.34
CA GLU A 555 -7.20 -32.20 1.08
C GLU A 555 -8.43 -32.01 2.00
N LEU A 556 -8.59 -32.90 2.99
CA LEU A 556 -9.70 -32.83 3.95
C LEU A 556 -9.71 -31.55 4.78
N GLU A 557 -8.55 -31.02 5.13
CA GLU A 557 -8.43 -29.79 5.92
C GLU A 557 -9.09 -28.60 5.21
N LYS A 558 -8.94 -28.51 3.88
CA LYS A 558 -9.55 -27.45 3.06
C LYS A 558 -11.05 -27.63 2.91
N GLN A 559 -11.51 -28.88 2.78
CA GLN A 559 -12.94 -29.19 2.76
C GLN A 559 -13.61 -28.82 4.08
N ILE A 560 -12.98 -29.17 5.22
CA ILE A 560 -13.47 -28.83 6.57
C ILE A 560 -13.55 -27.31 6.71
N PHE A 561 -12.47 -26.61 6.38
CA PHE A 561 -12.42 -25.14 6.45
C PHE A 561 -13.49 -24.50 5.56
N ALA A 562 -13.71 -25.01 4.34
CA ALA A 562 -14.75 -24.52 3.44
C ALA A 562 -16.16 -24.66 4.03
N ILE A 563 -16.45 -25.80 4.65
CA ILE A 563 -17.75 -26.06 5.30
C ILE A 563 -17.95 -25.15 6.50
N GLN A 564 -16.91 -24.93 7.31
CA GLN A 564 -16.96 -24.00 8.44
C GLN A 564 -17.13 -22.54 8.00
N LEU A 565 -16.40 -22.10 6.98
CA LEU A 565 -16.56 -20.77 6.40
C LEU A 565 -17.96 -20.58 5.85
N LEU A 566 -18.47 -21.55 5.09
CA LEU A 566 -19.82 -21.53 4.54
C LEU A 566 -20.87 -21.47 5.65
N SER A 567 -20.68 -22.22 6.74
CA SER A 567 -21.56 -22.20 7.91
C SER A 567 -21.73 -20.79 8.48
N HIS A 568 -20.63 -20.10 8.72
CA HIS A 568 -20.65 -18.72 9.23
C HIS A 568 -21.22 -17.73 8.19
N LEU A 569 -20.92 -17.92 6.91
CA LEU A 569 -21.48 -17.08 5.84
C LEU A 569 -22.99 -17.25 5.70
N CYS A 570 -23.52 -18.46 5.86
CA CYS A 570 -24.95 -18.72 5.79
C CYS A 570 -25.72 -18.03 6.92
N ILE A 571 -25.16 -18.02 8.14
CA ILE A 571 -25.73 -17.28 9.28
C ILE A 571 -25.75 -15.78 8.99
N GLN A 572 -24.65 -15.24 8.47
CA GLN A 572 -24.52 -13.79 8.26
C GLN A 572 -25.27 -13.30 7.01
N TYR A 573 -25.31 -14.10 5.94
CA TYR A 573 -25.82 -13.73 4.62
C TYR A 573 -26.85 -14.75 4.12
N ALA A 574 -28.12 -14.52 4.45
CA ALA A 574 -29.25 -15.34 3.99
C ALA A 574 -29.61 -15.05 2.51
N LEU A 575 -28.79 -15.57 1.57
CA LEU A 575 -28.97 -15.39 0.13
C LEU A 575 -29.38 -16.71 -0.57
N PRO A 576 -30.16 -16.66 -1.67
CA PRO A 576 -30.50 -17.87 -2.45
C PRO A 576 -29.26 -18.63 -2.96
N LYS A 577 -28.20 -17.90 -3.32
CA LYS A 577 -26.90 -18.48 -3.69
C LYS A 577 -26.24 -19.19 -2.50
N SER A 578 -26.33 -18.62 -1.30
CA SER A 578 -25.80 -19.26 -0.10
C SER A 578 -26.55 -20.56 0.21
N LEU A 579 -27.88 -20.57 0.02
CA LEU A 579 -28.70 -21.79 0.16
C LEU A 579 -28.28 -22.88 -0.84
N SER A 580 -28.06 -22.54 -2.12
CA SER A 580 -27.66 -23.54 -3.12
C SER A 580 -26.27 -24.11 -2.83
N VAL A 581 -25.33 -23.28 -2.36
CA VAL A 581 -23.98 -23.72 -1.97
C VAL A 581 -24.03 -24.55 -0.68
N ALA A 582 -24.87 -24.20 0.29
CA ALA A 582 -25.10 -25.00 1.50
C ALA A 582 -25.64 -26.40 1.18
N ARG A 583 -26.66 -26.49 0.30
CA ARG A 583 -27.16 -27.78 -0.20
C ARG A 583 -26.07 -28.59 -0.90
N LEU A 584 -25.23 -27.95 -1.72
CA LEU A 584 -24.08 -28.62 -2.35
C LEU A 584 -23.13 -29.19 -1.28
N ALA A 585 -22.78 -28.41 -0.26
CA ALA A 585 -21.90 -28.85 0.82
C ALA A 585 -22.48 -30.08 1.55
N ILE A 586 -23.77 -30.07 1.87
CA ILE A 586 -24.46 -31.21 2.52
C ILE A 586 -24.39 -32.47 1.63
N ASN A 587 -24.62 -32.34 0.32
CA ASN A 587 -24.53 -33.46 -0.62
C ASN A 587 -23.09 -34.01 -0.71
N VAL A 588 -22.08 -33.14 -0.70
CA VAL A 588 -20.68 -33.57 -0.67
C VAL A 588 -20.35 -34.27 0.64
N MET A 589 -20.79 -33.74 1.79
CA MET A 589 -20.61 -34.39 3.10
C MET A 589 -21.21 -35.80 3.13
N GLY A 590 -22.44 -35.97 2.61
CA GLY A 590 -23.08 -37.29 2.50
C GLY A 590 -22.32 -38.24 1.59
N THR A 591 -21.78 -37.75 0.48
CA THR A 591 -20.96 -38.57 -0.43
C THR A 591 -19.65 -39.00 0.25
N LEU A 592 -18.97 -38.06 0.92
CA LEU A 592 -17.70 -38.31 1.63
C LEU A 592 -17.85 -39.32 2.78
N LEU A 593 -19.01 -39.41 3.42
CA LEU A 593 -19.29 -40.42 4.44
C LEU A 593 -19.04 -41.85 3.93
N THR A 594 -19.41 -42.13 2.68
CA THR A 594 -19.28 -43.47 2.08
C THR A 594 -17.88 -43.77 1.57
N VAL A 595 -17.12 -42.74 1.17
CA VAL A 595 -15.80 -42.89 0.52
C VAL A 595 -14.65 -42.86 1.54
N LEU A 596 -14.81 -42.15 2.67
CA LEU A 596 -13.75 -42.00 3.66
C LEU A 596 -13.58 -43.24 4.55
N THR A 597 -12.34 -43.48 5.02
CA THR A 597 -12.02 -44.49 6.03
C THR A 597 -12.41 -44.01 7.42
N GLN A 598 -12.54 -44.93 8.40
CA GLN A 598 -12.96 -44.61 9.77
C GLN A 598 -12.16 -43.46 10.42
N ALA A 599 -10.82 -43.52 10.37
CA ALA A 599 -9.96 -42.47 10.93
C ALA A 599 -10.19 -41.11 10.26
N LYS A 600 -10.35 -41.08 8.92
CA LYS A 600 -10.61 -39.85 8.16
C LYS A 600 -12.03 -39.32 8.37
N ARG A 601 -13.01 -40.19 8.61
CA ARG A 601 -14.38 -39.79 8.99
C ARG A 601 -14.38 -39.07 10.33
N PHE A 602 -13.64 -39.58 11.32
CA PHE A 602 -13.49 -38.91 12.62
C PHE A 602 -12.97 -37.48 12.46
N THR A 603 -11.85 -37.31 11.77
CA THR A 603 -11.23 -36.00 11.57
C THR A 603 -12.12 -35.03 10.78
N PHE A 604 -12.94 -35.54 9.86
CA PHE A 604 -13.84 -34.75 9.03
C PHE A 604 -15.14 -34.35 9.74
N PHE A 605 -15.83 -35.30 10.37
CA PHE A 605 -17.15 -35.05 10.97
C PHE A 605 -17.09 -34.33 12.32
N MET A 606 -16.05 -34.54 13.13
CA MET A 606 -15.90 -33.84 14.42
C MET A 606 -16.04 -32.30 14.31
N PRO A 607 -15.33 -31.62 13.39
CA PRO A 607 -15.44 -30.16 13.23
C PRO A 607 -16.61 -29.71 12.33
N THR A 608 -17.18 -30.57 11.49
CA THR A 608 -18.23 -30.18 10.52
C THR A 608 -19.65 -30.42 11.02
N LEU A 609 -19.85 -31.26 12.04
CA LEU A 609 -21.17 -31.49 12.65
C LEU A 609 -21.78 -30.19 13.24
N PRO A 610 -21.05 -29.33 13.98
CA PRO A 610 -21.59 -28.05 14.45
C PRO A 610 -22.05 -27.13 13.32
N CYS A 611 -21.42 -27.21 12.15
CA CYS A 611 -21.81 -26.43 10.97
C CYS A 611 -23.21 -26.77 10.46
N LEU A 612 -23.65 -28.02 10.63
CA LEU A 612 -25.00 -28.44 10.26
C LEU A 612 -26.07 -27.73 11.11
N VAL A 613 -25.77 -27.47 12.39
CA VAL A 613 -26.65 -26.71 13.29
C VAL A 613 -26.85 -25.30 12.73
N SER A 614 -25.76 -24.64 12.32
CA SER A 614 -25.80 -23.32 11.70
C SER A 614 -26.53 -23.29 10.36
N PHE A 615 -26.40 -24.34 9.52
CA PHE A 615 -27.19 -24.44 8.29
C PHE A 615 -28.69 -24.58 8.57
N CYS A 616 -29.07 -25.37 9.58
CA CYS A 616 -30.44 -25.45 10.05
C CYS A 616 -30.96 -24.10 10.56
N GLN A 617 -30.14 -23.34 11.29
CA GLN A 617 -30.49 -22.02 11.79
C GLN A 617 -30.74 -21.02 10.66
N ALA A 618 -29.84 -20.99 9.68
CA ALA A 618 -29.94 -20.06 8.56
C ALA A 618 -31.04 -20.45 7.55
N PHE A 619 -31.23 -21.74 7.31
CA PHE A 619 -32.09 -22.26 6.24
C PHE A 619 -33.02 -23.38 6.72
N PRO A 620 -34.25 -23.04 7.13
CA PRO A 620 -35.28 -24.02 7.48
C PRO A 620 -35.56 -25.09 6.41
N PRO A 621 -35.50 -24.82 5.08
CA PRO A 621 -35.74 -25.86 4.07
C PRO A 621 -34.75 -27.03 4.09
N LEU A 622 -33.60 -26.92 4.78
CA LEU A 622 -32.56 -27.96 4.79
C LEU A 622 -32.73 -28.98 5.94
N TYR A 623 -33.71 -28.81 6.84
CA TYR A 623 -33.89 -29.71 8.00
C TYR A 623 -33.99 -31.18 7.62
N GLU A 624 -34.81 -31.52 6.62
CA GLU A 624 -35.05 -32.91 6.21
C GLU A 624 -33.77 -33.56 5.66
N GLU A 625 -33.04 -32.84 4.78
CA GLU A 625 -31.77 -33.28 4.22
C GLU A 625 -30.71 -33.48 5.33
N ILE A 626 -30.59 -32.54 6.27
CA ILE A 626 -29.62 -32.60 7.37
C ILE A 626 -29.96 -33.72 8.37
N MET A 627 -31.23 -33.89 8.73
CA MET A 627 -31.64 -35.00 9.61
C MET A 627 -31.36 -36.35 8.96
N SER A 628 -31.62 -36.49 7.65
CA SER A 628 -31.29 -37.72 6.93
C SER A 628 -29.79 -38.04 6.96
N LEU A 629 -28.93 -37.01 6.82
CA LEU A 629 -27.49 -37.13 6.90
C LEU A 629 -27.03 -37.52 8.32
N LEU A 630 -27.55 -36.86 9.36
CA LEU A 630 -27.21 -37.16 10.76
C LEU A 630 -27.60 -38.60 11.14
N ILE A 631 -28.75 -39.10 10.67
CA ILE A 631 -29.15 -40.50 10.87
C ILE A 631 -28.17 -41.45 10.19
N GLN A 632 -27.76 -41.17 8.95
CA GLN A 632 -26.79 -41.99 8.23
C GLN A 632 -25.43 -42.01 8.95
N VAL A 633 -24.92 -40.85 9.39
CA VAL A 633 -23.68 -40.76 10.17
C VAL A 633 -23.81 -41.58 11.46
N GLY A 634 -24.92 -41.42 12.19
CA GLY A 634 -25.18 -42.16 13.43
C GLY A 634 -25.23 -43.68 13.24
N GLN A 635 -25.83 -44.17 12.15
CA GLN A 635 -25.86 -45.60 11.82
C GLN A 635 -24.47 -46.17 11.52
N VAL A 636 -23.63 -45.41 10.80
CA VAL A 636 -22.24 -45.79 10.51
C VAL A 636 -21.42 -45.83 11.81
N CYS A 637 -21.59 -44.83 12.68
CA CYS A 637 -20.94 -44.80 13.99
C CYS A 637 -21.38 -45.98 14.87
N ALA A 638 -22.68 -46.28 14.94
CA ALA A 638 -23.19 -47.44 15.69
C ALA A 638 -22.62 -48.77 15.20
N SER A 639 -22.46 -48.93 13.88
CA SER A 639 -21.84 -50.11 13.27
C SER A 639 -20.34 -50.21 13.63
N ASN A 640 -19.61 -49.10 13.58
CA ASN A 640 -18.19 -49.06 13.96
C ASN A 640 -17.98 -49.40 15.43
N VAL A 641 -18.79 -48.82 16.32
CA VAL A 641 -18.74 -49.09 17.76
C VAL A 641 -19.05 -50.56 18.05
N ALA A 642 -20.02 -51.17 17.36
CA ALA A 642 -20.34 -52.59 17.53
C ALA A 642 -19.25 -53.55 17.01
N THR A 643 -18.32 -53.06 16.17
CA THR A 643 -17.28 -53.89 15.54
C THR A 643 -16.07 -54.10 16.44
N GLN A 644 -15.80 -53.20 17.39
CA GLN A 644 -14.68 -53.31 18.35
C GLN A 644 -15.21 -53.29 19.79
N THR A 645 -14.64 -54.12 20.67
CA THR A 645 -15.00 -54.13 22.10
C THR A 645 -14.39 -52.90 22.77
N ARG A 646 -15.20 -52.11 23.51
CA ARG A 646 -14.79 -50.82 24.09
C ARG A 646 -15.11 -50.75 25.59
N ASP A 647 -14.42 -49.86 26.30
CA ASP A 647 -14.55 -49.67 27.76
C ASP A 647 -15.86 -48.96 28.17
N VAL A 648 -16.50 -48.23 27.25
CA VAL A 648 -17.79 -47.55 27.44
C VAL A 648 -18.73 -47.98 26.31
N ASP A 649 -19.88 -48.59 26.66
CA ASP A 649 -20.93 -48.94 25.70
C ASP A 649 -21.89 -47.76 25.50
N PRO A 650 -21.78 -46.95 24.42
CA PRO A 650 -22.68 -45.82 24.19
C PRO A 650 -24.14 -46.24 23.96
N ILE A 651 -24.36 -47.51 23.58
CA ILE A 651 -25.70 -48.10 23.43
C ILE A 651 -26.39 -48.23 24.78
N VAL A 652 -25.63 -48.55 25.85
CA VAL A 652 -26.14 -48.66 27.22
C VAL A 652 -26.35 -47.29 27.83
N THR A 653 -25.48 -46.32 27.57
CA THR A 653 -25.63 -44.94 28.08
C THR A 653 -26.85 -44.24 27.46
N ARG A 654 -27.14 -44.44 26.16
CA ARG A 654 -28.36 -43.92 25.51
C ARG A 654 -29.64 -44.46 26.15
N LEU A 655 -29.63 -45.73 26.56
CA LEU A 655 -30.74 -46.34 27.30
C LEU A 655 -30.82 -45.83 28.75
N GLN A 656 -29.69 -45.51 29.39
CA GLN A 656 -29.65 -44.91 30.73
C GLN A 656 -30.19 -43.47 30.74
N GLN A 657 -29.83 -42.63 29.77
CA GLN A 657 -30.34 -41.25 29.65
C GLN A 657 -31.85 -41.19 29.37
N LEU A 658 -32.36 -42.08 28.50
CA LEU A 658 -33.80 -42.23 28.26
C LEU A 658 -34.56 -42.76 29.50
N LYS A 659 -33.88 -43.53 30.36
CA LYS A 659 -34.45 -44.05 31.61
C LYS A 659 -34.43 -43.02 32.75
N GLU A 660 -33.48 -42.10 32.75
CA GLU A 660 -33.36 -41.03 33.77
C GLU A 660 -34.23 -39.79 33.48
N LYS A 661 -34.58 -39.49 32.21
CA LYS A 661 -35.41 -38.31 31.85
C LYS A 661 -36.80 -38.59 31.24
N PRO A 662 -37.75 -39.28 31.91
CA PRO A 662 -39.14 -39.31 31.44
C PRO A 662 -40.01 -38.10 31.83
N LYS A 663 -39.54 -37.16 32.67
CA LYS A 663 -40.42 -36.22 33.41
C LYS A 663 -40.26 -34.71 33.18
N GLU A 664 -39.34 -34.21 32.36
CA GLU A 664 -39.14 -32.75 32.18
C GLU A 664 -39.57 -32.24 30.79
N ILE A 665 -40.77 -32.62 30.31
CA ILE A 665 -41.35 -32.07 29.08
C ILE A 665 -42.41 -30.98 29.39
N CYS A 666 -42.63 -30.63 30.67
CA CYS A 666 -43.59 -29.59 31.04
C CYS A 666 -43.04 -28.67 32.14
N GLY A 667 -42.62 -27.46 31.76
CA GLY A 667 -42.47 -26.33 32.69
C GLY A 667 -41.07 -25.71 32.80
N THR A 668 -40.89 -24.59 32.08
CA THR A 668 -40.14 -23.38 32.47
C THR A 668 -38.80 -23.47 33.22
N TYR A 669 -37.75 -23.08 32.50
CA TYR A 669 -36.62 -22.24 32.91
C TYR A 669 -35.98 -22.49 34.29
N LYS A 670 -34.87 -23.23 34.28
CA LYS A 670 -33.58 -22.79 34.83
C LYS A 670 -32.48 -23.58 34.15
N SER A 671 -31.45 -22.87 33.70
CA SER A 671 -30.20 -23.35 33.10
C SER A 671 -29.65 -24.58 33.85
N SER A 672 -29.98 -25.77 33.38
CA SER A 672 -29.33 -27.01 33.79
C SER A 672 -28.07 -27.15 32.97
N SER A 673 -26.95 -26.88 33.64
CA SER A 673 -25.60 -27.28 33.28
C SER A 673 -25.57 -28.76 32.87
N LEU A 674 -25.81 -29.04 31.59
CA LEU A 674 -25.70 -30.36 31.00
C LEU A 674 -24.30 -30.50 30.41
N ILE A 675 -23.44 -31.12 31.22
CA ILE A 675 -22.29 -31.92 30.80
C ILE A 675 -21.30 -31.15 29.93
N VAL A 676 -20.63 -30.17 30.54
CA VAL A 676 -19.19 -30.00 30.28
C VAL A 676 -18.53 -31.17 31.00
N VAL A 677 -18.38 -32.32 30.33
CA VAL A 677 -17.29 -33.23 30.72
C VAL A 677 -16.04 -32.36 30.66
N SER A 678 -15.34 -32.27 31.78
CA SER A 678 -14.12 -31.49 31.88
C SER A 678 -13.22 -31.84 30.70
N VAL A 679 -12.65 -30.84 30.04
CA VAL A 679 -11.78 -31.02 28.85
C VAL A 679 -10.63 -32.02 29.13
N LYS A 680 -10.33 -32.30 30.40
CA LYS A 680 -9.35 -33.29 30.86
C LYS A 680 -9.79 -34.75 30.78
N ASP A 681 -11.10 -35.05 30.76
CA ASP A 681 -11.62 -36.43 30.68
C ASP A 681 -12.01 -36.84 29.23
N ALA A 682 -12.06 -35.87 28.31
CA ALA A 682 -12.41 -36.10 26.90
C ALA A 682 -11.24 -36.63 26.05
N GLU A 683 -10.00 -36.37 26.44
CA GLU A 683 -8.81 -36.83 25.69
C GLU A 683 -8.57 -38.36 25.82
N SER A 684 -9.22 -39.03 26.77
CA SER A 684 -9.07 -40.47 27.03
C SER A 684 -10.17 -41.36 26.46
N LEU A 685 -11.22 -40.81 25.82
CA LEU A 685 -12.28 -41.60 25.21
C LEU A 685 -11.96 -42.01 23.77
N ASP A 686 -12.42 -43.21 23.38
CA ASP A 686 -12.29 -43.73 22.01
C ASP A 686 -12.93 -42.80 20.96
N PRO A 687 -12.26 -42.50 19.83
CA PRO A 687 -12.76 -41.59 18.79
C PRO A 687 -14.17 -41.89 18.30
N ASP A 688 -14.57 -43.15 18.16
CA ASP A 688 -15.91 -43.49 17.66
C ASP A 688 -17.01 -43.09 18.67
N VAL A 689 -16.74 -43.23 19.96
CA VAL A 689 -17.65 -42.82 21.04
C VAL A 689 -17.77 -41.30 21.10
N GLN A 690 -16.67 -40.57 20.86
CA GLN A 690 -16.70 -39.11 20.78
C GLN A 690 -17.56 -38.60 19.61
N ILE A 691 -17.50 -39.23 18.43
CA ILE A 691 -18.39 -38.87 17.31
C ILE A 691 -19.85 -39.13 17.69
N CYS A 692 -20.17 -40.28 18.29
CA CYS A 692 -21.53 -40.59 18.74
C CYS A 692 -22.08 -39.49 19.66
N HIS A 693 -21.30 -39.09 20.68
CA HIS A 693 -21.69 -38.00 21.57
C HIS A 693 -21.82 -36.66 20.86
N ARG A 694 -20.96 -36.36 19.87
CA ARG A 694 -21.09 -35.14 19.07
C ARG A 694 -22.34 -35.14 18.20
N VAL A 695 -22.68 -36.25 17.55
CA VAL A 695 -23.91 -36.40 16.77
C VAL A 695 -25.14 -36.19 17.67
N GLU A 696 -25.17 -36.83 18.83
CA GLU A 696 -26.25 -36.65 19.83
C GLU A 696 -26.38 -35.20 20.28
N SER A 697 -25.26 -34.55 20.63
CA SER A 697 -25.23 -33.12 21.00
C SER A 697 -25.78 -32.25 19.87
N THR A 698 -25.33 -32.46 18.63
CA THR A 698 -25.79 -31.63 17.50
C THR A 698 -27.28 -31.80 17.20
N ILE A 699 -27.84 -33.01 17.36
CA ILE A 699 -29.28 -33.24 17.20
C ILE A 699 -30.05 -32.51 18.32
N ILE A 700 -29.57 -32.59 19.56
CA ILE A 700 -30.16 -31.89 20.70
C ILE A 700 -30.14 -30.38 20.46
N ASP A 701 -29.03 -29.82 19.99
CA ASP A 701 -28.88 -28.39 19.69
C ASP A 701 -29.86 -27.94 18.60
N ILE A 702 -30.01 -28.73 17.52
CA ILE A 702 -30.98 -28.46 16.45
C ILE A 702 -32.42 -28.52 16.97
N ILE A 703 -32.76 -29.49 17.82
CA ILE A 703 -34.09 -29.61 18.44
C ILE A 703 -34.35 -28.41 19.35
N ASN A 704 -33.41 -28.06 20.23
CA ASN A 704 -33.54 -26.93 21.14
C ASN A 704 -33.76 -25.63 20.36
N MET A 705 -32.97 -25.39 19.31
CA MET A 705 -33.10 -24.20 18.46
C MET A 705 -34.46 -24.16 17.74
N SER A 706 -34.88 -25.27 17.11
CA SER A 706 -36.16 -25.34 16.38
C SER A 706 -37.40 -25.24 17.28
N VAL A 707 -37.32 -25.69 18.54
CA VAL A 707 -38.40 -25.60 19.52
C VAL A 707 -38.47 -24.22 20.19
N THR A 708 -37.32 -23.57 20.40
CA THR A 708 -37.26 -22.26 21.08
C THR A 708 -37.44 -21.07 20.14
N GLY A 709 -37.25 -21.26 18.82
CA GLY A 709 -37.48 -20.22 17.81
C GLY A 709 -36.44 -19.10 17.79
N ILE A 710 -35.25 -19.34 18.36
CA ILE A 710 -34.09 -18.44 18.35
C ILE A 710 -32.96 -19.09 17.55
#